data_AF-A0A5C7QCN6-F1
#
_entry.id   AF-A0A5C7QCN6-F1
#
_cell.length_a   1.000
_cell.length_b   1.000
_cell.length_c   1.000
_cell.angle_alpha   90.00
_cell.angle_beta   90.00
_cell.angle_gamma   90.00
#
_symmetry.space_group_name_H-M   'P 1'
#
loop_
_entity.id
_entity.type
_entity.pdbx_description
1 polymer ?
#
loop_
_entity_poly.entity_id
_entity_poly.type
_entity_poly.pdbx_seq_one_letter_code
_entity_poly.pdbx_strand_id
1 'polypeptide(L)'
;MTKARRWAWIVALVAATGAGLVLAFLLSVATNSPALYERHYVWLFWVNVTVAALLLLVVGIASVRLVIRVRRRKFGSRLLLKLAAIFALVGVLPGLLIYTVSYQFVSRSIESWFDVKVESALDAGLNLGRGTLDALVNELAQRTRLAAEKLAESGAGSTAQALIEGRPGSATTLALERLREQLAAQEVAIVNSNGQTLLAASSTAALLPDRPGATLLRVARLQRVVGQLEGLDEDAGSAAQGRIRVLALVPSANFALAEQERYLMVRQLLPATLSANALAVQAAYREYQQRALARDGLRRMYIGTLTLALVLAVFGAVLLAALLGNQLARPLLLLAEGVDQVAHGDLSTKPVFASGDELGGLTRSFADMTEQLSEARALVQRSVRQVEGARANLQTILDNLTAGVIVFDREGLIETVNPGATRILKLPLSAYRGRRLEEVAALESFARAVWQRFELHAASPEAGERDQWQDSFELQTQDAQGRDRDTLTLLVRGAAMPQGARLMVFDDITEVVSAQRTQAWGEVARRLAHEIKNPLTPIQLSAERLQHKLEAKLEATDQAMLARSVATIVNQVQAMKTLVNEFRDYARLPAAQLKPLDLNALVSEVLGLYVTSQESGRLHAELGAGLPLIVGDSTQLRQVIHNLVQNGLD
;
A
#
# COMPACT_ATOMS: atom_id res chain seq x y z
N MET A 1 14.81 0.57 -2.54
CA MET A 1 15.24 0.50 -1.11
C MET A 1 15.82 1.85 -0.69
N THR A 2 15.54 2.36 0.51
CA THR A 2 16.16 3.62 0.99
C THR A 2 17.64 3.40 1.35
N LYS A 3 18.50 4.42 1.18
CA LYS A 3 19.95 4.37 1.51
C LYS A 3 20.22 3.83 2.92
N ALA A 4 19.42 4.25 3.90
CA ALA A 4 19.53 3.78 5.29
C ALA A 4 19.28 2.26 5.46
N ARG A 5 18.38 1.67 4.66
CA ARG A 5 18.11 0.21 4.70
C ARG A 5 19.24 -0.60 4.08
N ARG A 6 19.86 -0.10 3.00
CA ARG A 6 21.06 -0.73 2.42
C ARG A 6 22.23 -0.72 3.40
N TRP A 7 22.44 0.39 4.11
CA TRP A 7 23.46 0.47 5.15
C TRP A 7 23.18 -0.48 6.34
N ALA A 8 21.92 -0.60 6.77
CA ALA A 8 21.56 -1.57 7.80
C ALA A 8 21.85 -3.02 7.37
N TRP A 9 21.63 -3.35 6.10
CA TRP A 9 21.99 -4.65 5.50
C TRP A 9 23.48 -4.91 5.54
N ILE A 10 24.28 -3.93 5.09
CA ILE A 10 25.74 -4.06 5.04
C ILE A 10 26.29 -4.21 6.46
N VAL A 11 25.84 -3.39 7.40
CA VAL A 11 26.30 -3.44 8.80
C VAL A 11 25.94 -4.78 9.45
N ALA A 12 24.72 -5.28 9.25
CA ALA A 12 24.30 -6.54 9.85
C ALA A 12 25.02 -7.75 9.22
N LEU A 13 25.25 -7.74 7.91
CA LEU A 13 26.03 -8.77 7.22
C LEU A 13 27.48 -8.76 7.70
N VAL A 14 28.12 -7.59 7.72
CA VAL A 14 29.51 -7.43 8.22
C VAL A 14 29.63 -7.88 9.67
N ALA A 15 28.67 -7.55 10.54
CA ALA A 15 28.67 -8.00 11.93
C ALA A 15 28.53 -9.53 12.05
N ALA A 16 27.63 -10.14 11.28
CA ALA A 16 27.45 -11.60 11.28
C ALA A 16 28.67 -12.34 10.72
N THR A 17 29.25 -11.86 9.61
CA THR A 17 30.47 -12.44 9.02
C THR A 17 31.67 -12.24 9.92
N GLY A 18 31.83 -11.06 10.54
CA GLY A 18 32.89 -10.78 11.50
C GLY A 18 32.80 -11.67 12.73
N ALA A 19 31.61 -11.83 13.30
CA ALA A 19 31.42 -12.72 14.44
C ALA A 19 31.60 -14.20 14.07
N GLY A 20 31.19 -14.62 12.86
CA GLY A 20 31.48 -15.96 12.33
C GLY A 20 32.97 -16.23 12.15
N LEU A 21 33.74 -15.25 11.66
CA LEU A 21 35.20 -15.33 11.54
C LEU A 21 35.87 -15.41 12.91
N VAL A 22 35.40 -14.64 13.90
CA VAL A 22 35.89 -14.73 15.30
C VAL A 22 35.64 -16.14 15.86
N LEU A 23 34.45 -16.70 15.61
CA LEU A 23 34.09 -18.05 16.05
C LEU A 23 34.97 -19.13 15.40
N ALA A 24 35.22 -19.01 14.09
CA ALA A 24 36.11 -19.90 13.34
C ALA A 24 37.57 -19.78 13.80
N PHE A 25 38.04 -18.55 14.06
CA PHE A 25 39.37 -18.29 14.60
C PHE A 25 39.54 -18.91 16.00
N LEU A 26 38.56 -18.72 16.89
CA LEU A 26 38.56 -19.32 18.23
C LEU A 26 38.59 -20.85 18.17
N LEU A 27 37.79 -21.45 17.29
CA LEU A 27 37.76 -22.90 17.11
C LEU A 27 39.10 -23.42 16.57
N SER A 28 39.72 -22.69 15.64
CA SER A 28 41.04 -23.01 15.07
C SER A 28 42.15 -22.94 16.13
N VAL A 29 42.22 -21.84 16.89
CA VAL A 29 43.20 -21.67 17.96
C VAL A 29 43.05 -22.73 19.05
N ALA A 30 41.81 -23.07 19.42
CA ALA A 30 41.52 -24.13 20.38
C ALA A 30 41.99 -25.52 19.91
N THR A 31 41.93 -25.78 18.60
CA THR A 31 42.30 -27.09 18.04
C THR A 31 43.81 -27.22 17.82
N ASN A 32 44.49 -26.13 17.41
CA ASN A 32 45.89 -26.18 16.98
C ASN A 32 46.91 -25.67 18.01
N SER A 33 46.52 -24.94 19.06
CA SER A 33 47.50 -24.25 19.93
C SER A 33 47.01 -24.04 21.38
N PRO A 34 46.91 -25.11 22.20
CA PRO A 34 46.43 -25.00 23.58
C PRO A 34 47.24 -24.02 24.45
N ALA A 35 48.55 -23.91 24.25
CA ALA A 35 49.42 -23.00 25.01
C ALA A 35 49.19 -21.50 24.70
N LEU A 36 48.89 -21.14 23.44
CA LEU A 36 48.55 -19.76 23.07
C LEU A 36 47.20 -19.35 23.64
N TYR A 37 46.29 -20.31 23.73
CA TYR A 37 44.96 -20.12 24.27
C TYR A 37 44.98 -19.91 25.79
N GLU A 38 45.73 -20.70 26.56
CA GLU A 38 45.89 -20.50 28.01
C GLU A 38 46.36 -19.08 28.35
N ARG A 39 47.31 -18.55 27.57
CA ARG A 39 47.86 -17.21 27.79
C ARG A 39 46.86 -16.08 27.54
N HIS A 40 45.91 -16.27 26.62
CA HIS A 40 44.94 -15.25 26.21
C HIS A 40 43.49 -15.58 26.58
N TYR A 41 43.26 -16.65 27.35
CA TYR A 41 41.94 -17.15 27.70
C TYR A 41 41.04 -16.06 28.28
N VAL A 42 41.54 -15.31 29.25
CA VAL A 42 40.79 -14.23 29.92
C VAL A 42 40.35 -13.17 28.92
N TRP A 43 41.25 -12.78 28.00
CA TRP A 43 40.95 -11.79 26.98
C TRP A 43 39.91 -12.30 25.97
N LEU A 44 40.10 -13.51 25.44
CA LEU A 44 39.17 -14.14 24.49
C LEU A 44 37.78 -14.35 25.10
N PHE A 45 37.71 -14.72 26.38
CA PHE A 45 36.46 -14.82 27.13
C PHE A 45 35.73 -13.48 27.19
N TRP A 46 36.42 -12.40 27.58
CA TRP A 46 35.81 -11.07 27.65
C TRP A 46 35.41 -10.52 26.28
N VAL A 47 36.15 -10.82 25.21
CA VAL A 47 35.74 -10.49 23.84
C VAL A 47 34.42 -11.19 23.50
N ASN A 48 34.29 -12.49 23.77
CA ASN A 48 33.05 -13.22 23.52
C ASN A 48 31.88 -12.68 24.34
N VAL A 49 32.09 -12.37 25.62
CA VAL A 49 31.08 -11.77 26.49
C VAL A 49 30.64 -10.41 25.94
N THR A 50 31.58 -9.58 25.48
CA THR A 50 31.30 -8.26 24.91
C THR A 50 30.49 -8.36 23.62
N VAL A 51 30.89 -9.26 22.70
CA VAL A 51 30.15 -9.52 21.45
C VAL A 51 28.75 -10.05 21.74
N ALA A 52 28.62 -11.04 22.65
CA ALA A 52 27.33 -11.59 23.02
C ALA A 52 26.42 -10.53 23.67
N ALA A 53 26.95 -9.70 24.56
CA ALA A 53 26.21 -8.60 25.19
C ALA A 53 25.74 -7.56 24.15
N LEU A 54 26.60 -7.19 23.20
CA LEU A 54 26.24 -6.27 22.11
C LEU A 54 25.13 -6.86 21.22
N LEU A 55 25.23 -8.14 20.84
CA LEU A 55 24.21 -8.82 20.04
C LEU A 55 22.87 -8.91 20.80
N LEU A 56 22.89 -9.27 22.09
CA LEU A 56 21.71 -9.29 22.95
C LEU A 56 21.09 -7.90 23.11
N LEU A 57 21.90 -6.85 23.26
CA LEU A 57 21.43 -5.47 23.29
C LEU A 57 20.70 -5.10 21.99
N VAL A 58 21.28 -5.43 20.83
CA VAL A 58 20.67 -5.16 19.52
C VAL A 58 19.36 -5.92 19.35
N VAL A 59 19.33 -7.21 19.71
CA VAL A 59 18.11 -8.03 19.69
C VAL A 59 17.05 -7.46 20.64
N GLY A 60 17.44 -7.04 21.84
CA GLY A 60 16.58 -6.39 22.82
C GLY A 60 15.97 -5.09 22.30
N ILE A 61 16.80 -4.19 21.75
CA ILE A 61 16.34 -2.93 21.14
C ILE A 61 15.38 -3.22 19.96
N ALA A 62 15.70 -4.18 19.10
CA ALA A 62 14.85 -4.56 17.98
C ALA A 62 13.48 -5.09 18.46
N SER A 63 13.49 -5.93 19.48
CA SER A 63 12.29 -6.50 20.11
C SER A 63 11.43 -5.41 20.76
N VAL A 64 12.03 -4.52 21.54
CA VAL A 64 11.34 -3.37 22.16
C VAL A 64 10.74 -2.45 21.10
N ARG A 65 11.48 -2.11 20.04
CA ARG A 65 10.96 -1.30 18.93
C ARG A 65 9.76 -1.96 18.26
N LEU A 66 9.79 -3.27 18.08
CA LEU A 66 8.67 -4.03 17.51
C LEU A 66 7.45 -3.98 18.43
N VAL A 67 7.62 -4.19 19.74
CA VAL A 67 6.54 -4.12 20.74
C VAL A 67 5.94 -2.71 20.82
N ILE A 68 6.77 -1.66 20.80
CA ILE A 68 6.31 -0.26 20.77
C ILE A 68 5.48 0.01 19.51
N ARG A 69 5.92 -0.50 18.34
CA ARG A 69 5.18 -0.35 17.08
C ARG A 69 3.80 -0.99 17.14
N VAL A 70 3.67 -2.12 17.82
CA VAL A 70 2.38 -2.81 18.07
C VAL A 70 1.50 -2.03 19.03
N ARG A 71 2.04 -1.53 20.13
CA ARG A 71 1.29 -0.69 21.09
C ARG A 71 0.74 0.59 20.45
N ARG A 72 1.46 1.17 19.48
CA ARG A 72 1.02 2.35 18.73
C ARG A 72 -0.09 2.07 17.69
N ARG A 73 -0.67 0.86 17.65
CA ARG A 73 -1.79 0.43 16.78
C ARG A 73 -1.66 0.83 15.30
N LYS A 74 -0.44 0.99 14.79
CA LYS A 74 -0.24 1.22 13.35
C LYS A 74 -0.73 -0.01 12.58
N PHE A 75 -1.44 0.24 11.48
CA PHE A 75 -1.91 -0.79 10.56
C PHE A 75 -0.75 -1.72 10.15
N GLY A 76 -0.97 -3.04 10.15
CA GLY A 76 0.06 -4.07 9.87
C GLY A 76 1.00 -4.46 11.01
N SER A 77 0.95 -3.79 12.16
CA SER A 77 1.84 -4.10 13.30
C SER A 77 1.61 -5.50 13.90
N ARG A 78 0.36 -5.99 13.92
CA ARG A 78 0.02 -7.35 14.38
C ARG A 78 0.61 -8.44 13.49
N LEU A 79 0.57 -8.24 12.17
CA LEU A 79 1.13 -9.18 11.19
C LEU A 79 2.65 -9.27 11.36
N LEU A 80 3.33 -8.13 11.47
CA LEU A 80 4.77 -8.06 11.71
C LEU A 80 5.18 -8.76 13.00
N LEU A 81 4.41 -8.59 14.09
CA LEU A 81 4.67 -9.29 15.35
C LEU A 81 4.49 -10.80 15.20
N LYS A 82 3.41 -11.25 14.55
CA LYS A 82 3.14 -12.68 14.34
C LYS A 82 4.23 -13.35 13.51
N LEU A 83 4.66 -12.73 12.42
CA LEU A 83 5.77 -13.21 11.59
C LEU A 83 7.08 -13.24 12.39
N ALA A 84 7.41 -12.16 13.10
CA ALA A 84 8.61 -12.10 13.91
C ALA A 84 8.62 -13.18 15.00
N ALA A 85 7.48 -13.45 15.64
CA ALA A 85 7.33 -14.51 16.64
C ALA A 85 7.53 -15.91 16.02
N ILE A 86 6.97 -16.17 14.84
CA ILE A 86 7.17 -17.45 14.13
C ILE A 86 8.65 -17.65 13.78
N PHE A 87 9.30 -16.66 13.17
CA PHE A 87 10.71 -16.77 12.81
C PHE A 87 11.62 -16.86 14.04
N ALA A 88 11.30 -16.15 15.12
CA ALA A 88 12.03 -16.28 16.38
C ALA A 88 11.87 -17.69 16.97
N LEU A 89 10.66 -18.25 16.96
CA LEU A 89 10.42 -19.62 17.42
C LEU A 89 11.22 -20.64 16.60
N VAL A 90 11.12 -20.54 15.27
CA VAL A 90 11.81 -21.45 14.33
C VAL A 90 13.34 -21.33 14.42
N GLY A 91 13.87 -20.14 14.67
CA GLY A 91 15.32 -19.95 14.81
C GLY A 91 15.89 -20.29 16.18
N VAL A 92 15.17 -19.95 17.26
CA VAL A 92 15.67 -20.10 18.64
C VAL A 92 15.47 -21.51 19.15
N LEU A 93 14.33 -22.15 18.88
CA LEU A 93 13.97 -23.42 19.51
C LEU A 93 14.90 -24.58 19.12
N PRO A 94 15.24 -24.79 17.82
CA PRO A 94 16.24 -25.79 17.44
C PRO A 94 17.63 -25.45 17.97
N GLY A 95 18.01 -24.18 17.96
CA GLY A 95 19.29 -23.71 18.50
C GLY A 95 19.42 -24.00 20.00
N LEU A 96 18.35 -23.76 20.77
CA LEU A 96 18.29 -24.05 22.19
C LEU A 96 18.41 -25.55 22.46
N LEU A 97 17.73 -26.38 21.68
CA LEU A 97 17.81 -27.84 21.80
C LEU A 97 19.24 -28.32 21.57
N ILE A 98 19.86 -27.92 20.46
CA ILE A 98 21.26 -28.24 20.15
C ILE A 98 22.16 -27.76 21.28
N TYR A 99 21.99 -26.52 21.75
CA TYR A 99 22.76 -25.97 22.86
C TYR A 99 22.63 -26.82 24.13
N THR A 100 21.42 -27.22 24.52
CA THR A 100 21.22 -28.05 25.73
C THR A 100 21.87 -29.42 25.62
N VAL A 101 21.74 -30.08 24.46
CA VAL A 101 22.35 -31.39 24.21
C VAL A 101 23.87 -31.26 24.17
N SER A 102 24.41 -30.29 23.45
CA SER A 102 25.86 -30.03 23.38
C SER A 102 26.44 -29.63 24.74
N TYR A 103 25.74 -28.79 25.51
CA TYR A 103 26.15 -28.43 26.87
C TYR A 103 26.23 -29.67 27.77
N GLN A 104 25.20 -30.51 27.76
CA GLN A 104 25.17 -31.73 28.55
C GLN A 104 26.25 -32.72 28.12
N PHE A 105 26.44 -32.89 26.82
CA PHE A 105 27.46 -33.76 26.24
C PHE A 105 28.88 -33.29 26.60
N VAL A 106 29.22 -32.02 26.34
CA VAL A 106 30.53 -31.44 26.66
C VAL A 106 30.79 -31.49 28.16
N SER A 107 29.82 -31.08 28.97
CA SER A 107 30.00 -31.03 30.43
C SER A 107 30.17 -32.42 31.03
N ARG A 108 29.49 -33.45 30.52
CA ARG A 108 29.64 -34.84 31.02
C ARG A 108 30.87 -35.54 30.44
N SER A 109 31.18 -35.31 29.17
CA SER A 109 32.30 -35.97 28.49
C SER A 109 33.65 -35.49 29.03
N ILE A 110 33.78 -34.19 29.35
CA ILE A 110 35.01 -33.66 29.98
C ILE A 110 35.13 -34.19 31.41
N GLU A 111 34.03 -34.28 32.16
CA GLU A 111 34.02 -34.87 33.50
C GLU A 111 34.50 -36.33 33.50
N SER A 112 34.03 -37.14 32.54
CA SER A 112 34.33 -38.58 32.52
C SER A 112 35.78 -38.89 32.14
N TRP A 113 36.46 -38.02 31.39
CA TRP A 113 37.89 -38.19 31.05
C TRP A 113 38.80 -37.90 32.24
N PHE A 114 38.31 -37.12 33.21
CA PHE A 114 39.02 -36.75 34.43
C PHE A 114 38.26 -37.28 35.66
N ASP A 115 37.82 -38.54 35.58
CA ASP A 115 37.11 -39.19 36.69
C ASP A 115 38.01 -39.22 37.94
N VAL A 116 37.40 -38.93 39.09
CA VAL A 116 37.97 -39.02 40.43
C VAL A 116 38.62 -40.40 40.65
N LYS A 117 38.14 -41.45 39.96
CA LYS A 117 38.74 -42.79 40.02
C LYS A 117 40.19 -42.84 39.53
N VAL A 118 40.54 -42.12 38.46
CA VAL A 118 41.92 -42.12 37.92
C VAL A 118 42.84 -41.32 38.83
N GLU A 119 42.37 -40.15 39.28
CA GLU A 119 43.09 -39.33 40.26
C GLU A 119 43.31 -40.09 41.57
N SER A 120 42.27 -40.71 42.10
CA SER A 120 42.33 -41.51 43.33
C SER A 120 43.21 -42.75 43.16
N ALA A 121 43.22 -43.41 42.00
CA ALA A 121 44.09 -44.54 41.73
C ALA A 121 45.58 -44.12 41.63
N LEU A 122 45.87 -43.00 40.98
CA LEU A 122 47.23 -42.45 40.90
C LEU A 122 47.71 -41.96 42.27
N ASP A 123 46.85 -41.28 43.03
CA ASP A 123 47.16 -40.80 44.38
C ASP A 123 47.37 -41.97 45.35
N ALA A 124 46.51 -43.00 45.30
CA ALA A 124 46.70 -44.25 46.04
C ALA A 124 48.00 -44.95 45.62
N GLY A 125 48.34 -44.98 44.32
CA GLY A 125 49.59 -45.53 43.81
C GLY A 125 50.83 -44.75 44.26
N LEU A 126 50.76 -43.42 44.28
CA LEU A 126 51.82 -42.53 44.77
C LEU A 126 52.03 -42.72 46.28
N ASN A 127 50.95 -42.76 47.05
CA ASN A 127 50.99 -42.97 48.51
C ASN A 127 51.47 -44.38 48.85
N LEU A 128 51.09 -45.40 48.08
CA LEU A 128 51.63 -46.75 48.20
C LEU A 128 53.14 -46.78 47.89
N GLY A 129 53.57 -46.11 46.81
CA GLY A 129 54.98 -45.96 46.47
C GLY A 129 55.80 -45.27 47.56
N ARG A 130 55.33 -44.13 48.06
CA ARG A 130 55.96 -43.40 49.17
C ARG A 130 56.00 -44.24 50.45
N GLY A 131 54.86 -44.82 50.84
CA GLY A 131 54.77 -45.65 52.05
C GLY A 131 55.64 -46.90 52.00
N THR A 132 55.78 -47.54 50.83
CA THR A 132 56.70 -48.68 50.65
C THR A 132 58.16 -48.26 50.72
N LEU A 133 58.53 -47.13 50.11
CA LEU A 133 59.90 -46.59 50.21
C LEU A 133 60.23 -46.19 51.65
N ASP A 134 59.33 -45.50 52.35
CA ASP A 134 59.50 -45.12 53.75
C ASP A 134 59.61 -46.35 54.66
N ALA A 135 58.83 -47.41 54.39
CA ALA A 135 58.94 -48.67 55.11
C ALA A 135 60.33 -49.31 54.91
N LEU A 136 60.85 -49.35 53.68
CA LEU A 136 62.20 -49.85 53.39
C LEU A 136 63.29 -49.02 54.06
N VAL A 137 63.17 -47.68 54.05
CA VAL A 137 64.11 -46.77 54.72
C VAL A 137 64.12 -47.02 56.23
N ASN A 138 62.93 -47.13 56.84
CA ASN A 138 62.80 -47.39 58.27
C ASN A 138 63.30 -48.79 58.66
N GLU A 139 63.01 -49.80 57.84
CA GLU A 139 63.50 -51.17 58.05
C GLU A 139 65.04 -51.22 58.01
N LEU A 140 65.65 -50.60 57.00
CA LEU A 140 67.10 -50.52 56.91
C LEU A 140 67.69 -49.69 58.07
N ALA A 141 67.02 -48.62 58.50
CA ALA A 141 67.40 -47.82 59.65
C ALA A 141 67.46 -48.68 60.93
N GLN A 142 66.41 -49.45 61.23
CA GLN A 142 66.39 -50.33 62.39
C GLN A 142 67.45 -51.42 62.32
N ARG A 143 67.62 -52.08 61.16
CA ARG A 143 68.67 -53.11 60.97
C ARG A 143 70.07 -52.53 61.14
N THR A 144 70.31 -51.32 60.64
CA THR A 144 71.60 -50.62 60.76
C THR A 144 71.87 -50.19 62.20
N ARG A 145 70.86 -49.73 62.93
CA ARG A 145 71.00 -49.43 64.36
C ARG A 145 71.40 -50.68 65.17
N LEU A 146 70.70 -51.79 64.96
CA LEU A 146 71.04 -53.06 65.64
C LEU A 146 72.44 -53.55 65.26
N ALA A 147 72.85 -53.35 64.00
CA ALA A 147 74.22 -53.65 63.57
C ALA A 147 75.25 -52.73 64.24
N ALA A 148 74.95 -51.45 64.42
CA ALA A 148 75.81 -50.49 65.12
C ALA A 148 75.96 -50.82 66.61
N GLU A 149 74.88 -51.24 67.28
CA GLU A 149 74.91 -51.71 68.67
C GLU A 149 75.76 -53.00 68.82
N LYS A 150 75.61 -53.97 67.91
CA LYS A 150 76.45 -55.19 67.89
C LYS A 150 77.94 -54.92 67.57
N LEU A 151 78.22 -53.94 66.72
CA LEU A 151 79.58 -53.47 66.45
C LEU A 151 80.23 -52.83 67.68
N ALA A 152 79.44 -52.15 68.51
CA ALA A 152 79.90 -51.62 69.78
C ALA A 152 80.23 -52.73 70.79
N GLU A 153 79.36 -53.73 70.93
CA GLU A 153 79.53 -54.86 71.87
C GLU A 153 80.72 -55.77 71.52
N SER A 154 80.99 -55.98 70.23
CA SER A 154 82.08 -56.85 69.76
C SER A 154 83.50 -56.26 69.91
N GLY A 155 83.64 -55.05 70.47
CA GLY A 155 84.94 -54.39 70.65
C GLY A 155 85.60 -53.93 69.34
N ALA A 156 84.98 -54.18 68.18
CA ALA A 156 85.37 -53.60 66.90
C ALA A 156 85.26 -52.07 66.90
N GLY A 157 84.43 -51.51 67.80
CA GLY A 157 84.37 -50.08 68.10
C GLY A 157 85.62 -49.54 68.82
N SER A 158 86.39 -50.33 69.58
CA SER A 158 87.58 -49.79 70.27
C SER A 158 88.87 -49.88 69.43
N THR A 159 88.91 -50.73 68.39
CA THR A 159 90.08 -50.92 67.53
C THR A 159 90.28 -49.82 66.48
N ALA A 160 89.34 -48.89 66.30
CA ALA A 160 89.61 -47.75 65.41
C ALA A 160 90.61 -46.73 66.00
N GLN A 161 90.86 -46.76 67.32
CA GLN A 161 92.01 -46.04 67.89
C GLN A 161 93.34 -46.61 67.34
N ALA A 162 93.42 -47.94 67.11
CA ALA A 162 94.58 -48.60 66.52
C ALA A 162 94.72 -48.37 65.00
N LEU A 163 93.65 -47.90 64.32
CA LEU A 163 93.69 -47.53 62.91
C LEU A 163 94.28 -46.13 62.69
N ILE A 164 94.16 -45.23 63.68
CA ILE A 164 94.86 -43.93 63.67
C ILE A 164 96.39 -44.15 63.76
N GLU A 165 96.83 -45.29 64.32
CA GLU A 165 98.23 -45.73 64.40
C GLU A 165 98.71 -46.59 63.21
N GLY A 166 97.93 -46.69 62.12
CA GLY A 166 98.40 -47.24 60.84
C GLY A 166 98.52 -48.77 60.75
N ARG A 167 97.85 -49.54 61.62
CA ARG A 167 97.76 -51.01 61.48
C ARG A 167 96.32 -51.44 61.14
N PRO A 168 96.04 -51.98 59.93
CA PRO A 168 94.72 -52.46 59.60
C PRO A 168 94.39 -53.72 60.41
N GLY A 169 93.41 -53.62 61.31
CA GLY A 169 92.81 -54.78 61.94
C GLY A 169 92.04 -55.57 60.88
N SER A 170 92.61 -56.67 60.37
CA SER A 170 91.94 -57.57 59.42
C SER A 170 90.58 -58.07 59.92
N ALA A 171 90.42 -58.19 61.25
CA ALA A 171 89.18 -58.60 61.90
C ALA A 171 88.02 -57.59 61.73
N THR A 172 88.28 -56.28 61.77
CA THR A 172 87.22 -55.26 61.62
C THR A 172 86.75 -55.09 60.18
N THR A 173 87.66 -55.23 59.22
CA THR A 173 87.30 -55.21 57.79
C THR A 173 86.45 -56.43 57.44
N LEU A 174 86.77 -57.61 57.98
CA LEU A 174 85.96 -58.81 57.80
C LEU A 174 84.58 -58.71 58.47
N ALA A 175 84.50 -58.06 59.65
CA ALA A 175 83.22 -57.80 60.32
C ALA A 175 82.32 -56.86 59.50
N LEU A 176 82.89 -55.81 58.89
CA LEU A 176 82.15 -54.92 58.00
C LEU A 176 81.71 -55.61 56.71
N GLU A 177 82.52 -56.51 56.14
CA GLU A 177 82.13 -57.30 54.96
C GLU A 177 80.97 -58.25 55.28
N ARG A 178 81.01 -58.93 56.43
CA ARG A 178 79.87 -59.76 56.90
C ARG A 178 78.61 -58.94 57.12
N LEU A 179 78.73 -57.74 57.69
CA LEU A 179 77.59 -56.84 57.88
C LEU A 179 77.06 -56.33 56.54
N ARG A 180 77.93 -56.08 55.56
CA ARG A 180 77.53 -55.71 54.19
C ARG A 180 76.69 -56.81 53.55
N GLU A 181 77.13 -58.06 53.65
CA GLU A 181 76.36 -59.21 53.16
C GLU A 181 75.04 -59.40 53.93
N GLN A 182 75.06 -59.30 55.27
CA GLN A 182 73.88 -59.49 56.12
C GLN A 182 72.81 -58.41 55.88
N LEU A 183 73.22 -57.16 55.65
CA LEU A 183 72.31 -56.04 55.37
C LEU A 183 71.93 -55.94 53.89
N ALA A 184 72.43 -56.85 53.04
CA ALA A 184 72.32 -56.77 51.58
C ALA A 184 72.70 -55.38 51.04
N ALA A 185 73.71 -54.76 51.65
CA ALA A 185 74.13 -53.42 51.36
C ALA A 185 75.15 -53.40 50.20
N GLN A 186 75.11 -52.33 49.41
CA GLN A 186 76.16 -52.03 48.43
C GLN A 186 77.43 -51.59 49.16
N GLU A 187 77.28 -50.79 50.22
CA GLU A 187 78.40 -50.32 51.03
C GLU A 187 78.04 -50.21 52.51
N VAL A 188 78.99 -50.59 53.37
CA VAL A 188 78.94 -50.36 54.81
C VAL A 188 80.25 -49.70 55.22
N ALA A 189 80.16 -48.58 55.92
CA ALA A 189 81.32 -47.77 56.28
C ALA A 189 81.20 -47.21 57.70
N ILE A 190 82.33 -47.05 58.37
CA ILE A 190 82.41 -46.34 59.66
C ILE A 190 82.90 -44.93 59.38
N VAL A 191 82.14 -43.94 59.83
CA VAL A 191 82.35 -42.52 59.55
C VAL A 191 82.54 -41.77 60.87
N ASN A 192 83.46 -40.81 60.90
CA ASN A 192 83.66 -39.95 62.08
C ASN A 192 82.63 -38.80 62.14
N SER A 193 82.67 -38.01 63.23
CA SER A 193 81.82 -36.83 63.43
C SER A 193 81.93 -35.77 62.32
N ASN A 194 83.01 -35.78 61.54
CA ASN A 194 83.28 -34.85 60.45
C ASN A 194 82.87 -35.42 59.07
N GLY A 195 82.24 -36.60 59.02
CA GLY A 195 81.83 -37.23 57.77
C GLY A 195 82.96 -37.91 56.99
N GLN A 196 84.15 -38.06 57.58
CA GLN A 196 85.25 -38.80 56.94
C GLN A 196 85.10 -40.30 57.21
N THR A 197 85.15 -41.09 56.15
CA THR A 197 85.11 -42.55 56.22
C THR A 197 86.44 -43.09 56.75
N LEU A 198 86.37 -43.75 57.91
CA LEU A 198 87.51 -44.40 58.57
C LEU A 198 87.77 -45.78 57.96
N LEU A 199 86.70 -46.53 57.72
CA LEU A 199 86.71 -47.87 57.12
C LEU A 199 85.49 -48.05 56.24
N ALA A 200 85.62 -48.80 55.15
CA ALA A 200 84.50 -49.16 54.28
C ALA A 200 84.65 -50.58 53.74
N ALA A 201 83.52 -51.26 53.58
CA ALA A 201 83.33 -52.50 52.85
C ALA A 201 82.31 -52.21 51.74
N SER A 202 82.70 -52.41 50.48
CA SER A 202 81.88 -52.06 49.31
C SER A 202 81.87 -53.19 48.30
N SER A 203 80.72 -53.45 47.69
CA SER A 203 80.56 -54.47 46.63
C SER A 203 81.11 -54.00 45.28
N THR A 204 81.46 -52.73 45.15
CA THR A 204 81.95 -52.10 43.91
C THR A 204 83.29 -51.42 44.17
N ALA A 205 84.25 -51.59 43.27
CA ALA A 205 85.60 -51.02 43.35
C ALA A 205 85.66 -49.49 43.08
N ALA A 206 84.63 -48.75 43.47
CA ALA A 206 84.50 -47.33 43.16
C ALA A 206 85.42 -46.46 44.03
N LEU A 207 86.03 -45.45 43.40
CA LEU A 207 87.00 -44.52 43.98
C LEU A 207 86.33 -43.55 44.97
N LEU A 208 86.82 -43.58 46.21
CA LEU A 208 86.47 -42.76 47.38
C LEU A 208 85.00 -42.86 47.88
N PRO A 209 84.80 -43.25 49.16
CA PRO A 209 83.48 -43.21 49.77
C PRO A 209 82.99 -41.76 49.91
N ASP A 210 81.77 -41.51 49.43
CA ASP A 210 81.11 -40.22 49.45
C ASP A 210 80.80 -39.77 50.90
N ARG A 211 81.05 -38.49 51.21
CA ARG A 211 80.91 -37.98 52.58
C ARG A 211 79.44 -37.66 52.88
N PRO A 212 78.87 -38.13 54.00
CA PRO A 212 77.51 -37.73 54.39
C PRO A 212 77.45 -36.22 54.66
N GLY A 213 76.36 -35.59 54.22
CA GLY A 213 76.15 -34.16 54.45
C GLY A 213 76.07 -33.81 55.94
N ALA A 214 76.47 -32.58 56.29
CA ALA A 214 76.48 -32.10 57.67
C ALA A 214 75.08 -32.11 58.33
N THR A 215 74.01 -31.98 57.54
CA THR A 215 72.62 -32.08 57.98
C THR A 215 72.26 -33.48 58.44
N LEU A 216 72.62 -34.51 57.66
CA LEU A 216 72.39 -35.90 58.01
C LEU A 216 73.13 -36.32 59.28
N LEU A 217 74.40 -35.93 59.43
CA LEU A 217 75.17 -36.22 60.64
C LEU A 217 74.55 -35.56 61.88
N ARG A 218 74.06 -34.32 61.76
CA ARG A 218 73.37 -33.63 62.86
C ARG A 218 72.08 -34.35 63.27
N VAL A 219 71.28 -34.81 62.30
CA VAL A 219 70.05 -35.56 62.58
C VAL A 219 70.37 -36.92 63.19
N ALA A 220 71.36 -37.64 62.65
CA ALA A 220 71.84 -38.91 63.20
C ALA A 220 72.31 -38.76 64.65
N ARG A 221 72.97 -37.65 65.00
CA ARG A 221 73.41 -37.35 66.37
C ARG A 221 72.23 -37.22 67.34
N LEU A 222 71.17 -36.53 66.93
CA LEU A 222 69.99 -36.29 67.76
C LEU A 222 69.08 -37.52 67.88
N GLN A 223 68.85 -38.21 66.75
CA GLN A 223 67.88 -39.32 66.65
C GLN A 223 68.52 -40.71 66.80
N ARG A 224 69.86 -40.78 66.95
CA ARG A 224 70.71 -41.99 66.93
C ARG A 224 70.70 -42.79 65.63
N VAL A 225 69.69 -42.62 64.78
CA VAL A 225 69.59 -43.22 63.46
C VAL A 225 68.85 -42.29 62.53
N VAL A 226 69.29 -42.18 61.28
CA VAL A 226 68.58 -41.47 60.22
C VAL A 226 68.72 -42.23 58.92
N GLY A 227 67.62 -42.36 58.18
CA GLY A 227 67.61 -42.86 56.81
C GLY A 227 67.18 -41.76 55.84
N GLN A 228 67.84 -41.69 54.70
CA GLN A 228 67.48 -40.80 53.60
C GLN A 228 67.48 -41.57 52.28
N LEU A 229 66.50 -41.23 51.45
CA LEU A 229 66.38 -41.69 50.08
C LEU A 229 67.16 -40.76 49.14
N GLU A 230 68.03 -41.30 48.30
CA GLU A 230 68.84 -40.54 47.34
C GLU A 230 68.61 -41.07 45.91
N GLY A 231 68.74 -40.20 44.91
CA GLY A 231 68.76 -40.60 43.49
C GLY A 231 67.37 -40.90 42.90
N LEU A 232 66.30 -40.42 43.52
CA LEU A 232 64.93 -40.45 42.98
C LEU A 232 64.44 -39.07 42.51
N ASP A 233 65.37 -38.15 42.27
CA ASP A 233 65.11 -36.82 41.75
C ASP A 233 65.33 -36.76 40.22
N GLU A 234 64.54 -35.95 39.52
CA GLU A 234 64.57 -35.81 38.04
C GLU A 234 65.92 -35.37 37.47
N ASP A 235 66.71 -34.60 38.22
CA ASP A 235 68.00 -34.06 37.77
C ASP A 235 69.10 -35.13 37.63
N ALA A 236 68.86 -36.34 38.12
CA ALA A 236 69.86 -37.41 38.16
C ALA A 236 69.96 -38.22 36.85
N GLY A 237 69.14 -37.91 35.84
CA GLY A 237 69.16 -38.54 34.52
C GLY A 237 68.67 -40.00 34.51
N SER A 238 68.41 -40.54 33.33
CA SER A 238 67.76 -41.86 33.09
C SER A 238 68.50 -43.09 33.64
N ALA A 239 69.65 -42.92 34.29
CA ALA A 239 70.46 -43.96 34.90
C ALA A 239 70.52 -43.88 36.44
N ALA A 240 69.78 -42.96 37.06
CA ALA A 240 69.72 -42.83 38.51
C ALA A 240 68.94 -43.99 39.14
N GLN A 241 69.68 -44.97 39.65
CA GLN A 241 69.11 -45.97 40.54
C GLN A 241 68.96 -45.36 41.93
N GLY A 242 67.73 -45.35 42.44
CA GLY A 242 67.46 -44.91 43.79
C GLY A 242 68.29 -45.73 44.79
N ARG A 243 68.78 -45.08 45.84
CA ARG A 243 69.54 -45.72 46.92
C ARG A 243 69.08 -45.20 48.26
N ILE A 244 69.08 -46.08 49.25
CA ILE A 244 68.80 -45.74 50.65
C ILE A 244 70.15 -45.57 51.35
N ARG A 245 70.37 -44.41 51.96
CA ARG A 245 71.51 -44.13 52.84
C ARG A 245 71.01 -44.06 54.27
N VAL A 246 71.63 -44.85 55.15
CA VAL A 246 71.33 -44.84 56.58
C VAL A 246 72.59 -44.55 57.38
N LEU A 247 72.47 -43.71 58.40
CA LEU A 247 73.51 -43.44 59.39
C LEU A 247 73.00 -43.80 60.78
N ALA A 248 73.70 -44.69 61.48
CA ALA A 248 73.44 -45.04 62.87
C ALA A 248 74.62 -44.66 63.76
N LEU A 249 74.37 -44.02 64.90
CA LEU A 249 75.38 -43.76 65.91
C LEU A 249 75.86 -45.10 66.49
N VAL A 250 77.17 -45.35 66.48
CA VAL A 250 77.79 -46.50 67.13
C VAL A 250 78.06 -46.11 68.58
N PRO A 251 77.38 -46.72 69.58
CA PRO A 251 77.63 -46.41 70.98
C PRO A 251 79.07 -46.77 71.35
N SER A 252 79.74 -45.94 72.13
CA SER A 252 81.01 -46.29 72.75
C SER A 252 80.76 -46.86 74.15
N ALA A 253 81.46 -47.96 74.48
CA ALA A 253 81.37 -48.60 75.80
C ALA A 253 82.35 -48.02 76.83
N ASN A 254 83.30 -47.16 76.42
CA ASN A 254 84.37 -46.64 77.27
C ASN A 254 84.24 -45.12 77.45
N PHE A 255 84.25 -44.64 78.69
CA PHE A 255 84.20 -43.20 78.98
C PHE A 255 85.61 -42.59 78.80
N ALA A 256 85.94 -42.07 77.62
CA ALA A 256 87.19 -41.32 77.38
C ALA A 256 86.90 -39.84 77.06
N LEU A 257 87.70 -38.92 77.63
CA LEU A 257 87.50 -37.46 77.51
C LEU A 257 87.65 -36.91 76.07
N ALA A 258 88.05 -37.73 75.10
CA ALA A 258 88.24 -37.36 73.70
C ALA A 258 87.58 -38.36 72.72
N GLU A 259 86.39 -38.90 73.06
CA GLU A 259 85.67 -39.76 72.12
C GLU A 259 85.07 -38.95 70.97
N GLN A 260 85.57 -39.23 69.76
CA GLN A 260 84.91 -38.82 68.53
C GLN A 260 83.72 -39.73 68.29
N GLU A 261 82.52 -39.16 68.19
CA GLU A 261 81.31 -39.88 67.80
C GLU A 261 81.51 -40.58 66.45
N ARG A 262 81.08 -41.84 66.35
CA ARG A 262 81.22 -42.66 65.15
C ARG A 262 79.86 -43.09 64.66
N TYR A 263 79.73 -43.13 63.34
CA TYR A 263 78.50 -43.47 62.67
C TYR A 263 78.73 -44.65 61.73
N LEU A 264 77.89 -45.67 61.83
CA LEU A 264 77.78 -46.73 60.84
C LEU A 264 76.93 -46.20 59.69
N MET A 265 77.55 -46.03 58.53
CA MET A 265 76.91 -45.67 57.29
C MET A 265 76.61 -46.93 56.48
N VAL A 266 75.38 -47.11 56.06
CA VAL A 266 74.94 -48.21 55.19
C VAL A 266 74.29 -47.62 53.95
N ARG A 267 74.68 -48.13 52.77
CA ARG A 267 74.09 -47.76 51.49
C ARG A 267 73.52 -49.00 50.82
N GLN A 268 72.23 -48.99 50.55
CA GLN A 268 71.53 -50.07 49.86
C GLN A 268 70.93 -49.55 48.56
N LEU A 269 71.12 -50.31 47.48
CA LEU A 269 70.54 -50.00 46.18
C LEU A 269 69.07 -50.45 46.15
N LEU A 270 68.18 -49.59 45.65
CA LEU A 270 66.79 -50.00 45.45
C LEU A 270 66.67 -50.90 44.23
N PRO A 271 65.73 -51.87 44.24
CA PRO A 271 65.42 -52.65 43.05
C PRO A 271 65.08 -51.73 41.87
N ALA A 272 65.71 -51.94 40.72
CA ALA A 272 65.53 -51.08 39.54
C ALA A 272 64.07 -50.99 39.07
N THR A 273 63.28 -52.05 39.30
CA THR A 273 61.84 -52.08 38.99
C THR A 273 61.03 -51.16 39.90
N LEU A 274 61.38 -51.08 41.19
CA LEU A 274 60.69 -50.22 42.15
C LEU A 274 60.98 -48.75 41.87
N SER A 275 62.25 -48.41 41.60
CA SER A 275 62.63 -47.03 41.23
C SER A 275 62.01 -46.59 39.91
N ALA A 276 62.01 -47.45 38.88
CA ALA A 276 61.38 -47.15 37.59
C ALA A 276 59.86 -46.94 37.73
N ASN A 277 59.18 -47.81 38.49
CA ASN A 277 57.75 -47.68 38.73
C ASN A 277 57.41 -46.43 39.54
N ALA A 278 58.19 -46.10 40.58
CA ALA A 278 57.98 -44.90 41.39
C ALA A 278 58.11 -43.62 40.54
N LEU A 279 59.15 -43.53 39.70
CA LEU A 279 59.34 -42.40 38.79
C LEU A 279 58.23 -42.33 37.72
N ALA A 280 57.81 -43.47 37.17
CA ALA A 280 56.72 -43.52 36.19
C ALA A 280 55.39 -43.05 36.78
N VAL A 281 55.04 -43.47 38.01
CA VAL A 281 53.82 -43.02 38.71
C VAL A 281 53.90 -41.54 39.04
N GLN A 282 55.06 -41.04 39.49
CA GLN A 282 55.26 -39.61 39.77
C GLN A 282 55.14 -38.74 38.50
N ALA A 283 55.73 -39.19 37.39
CA ALA A 283 55.60 -38.51 36.09
C ALA A 283 54.15 -38.51 35.60
N ALA A 284 53.48 -39.67 35.66
CA ALA A 284 52.07 -39.81 35.27
C ALA A 284 51.14 -38.95 36.13
N TYR A 285 51.36 -38.89 37.45
CA TYR A 285 50.59 -38.04 38.36
C TYR A 285 50.77 -36.55 38.05
N ARG A 286 52.01 -36.11 37.78
CA ARG A 286 52.30 -34.71 37.39
C ARG A 286 51.67 -34.34 36.05
N GLU A 287 51.80 -35.21 35.06
CA GLU A 287 51.18 -35.00 33.74
C GLU A 287 49.65 -34.93 33.84
N TYR A 288 49.05 -35.82 34.65
CA TYR A 288 47.63 -35.79 34.96
C TYR A 288 47.23 -34.45 35.62
N GLN A 289 47.95 -34.01 36.65
CA GLN A 289 47.69 -32.74 37.35
C GLN A 289 47.80 -31.53 36.39
N GLN A 290 48.82 -31.48 35.53
CA GLN A 290 48.94 -30.41 34.52
C GLN A 290 47.75 -30.38 33.57
N ARG A 291 47.29 -31.53 33.07
CA ARG A 291 46.11 -31.61 32.19
C ARG A 291 44.80 -31.34 32.92
N ALA A 292 44.69 -31.75 34.18
CA ALA A 292 43.52 -31.53 35.02
C ALA A 292 43.32 -30.03 35.33
N LEU A 293 44.40 -29.26 35.49
CA LEU A 293 44.33 -27.80 35.64
C LEU A 293 43.74 -27.12 34.38
N ALA A 294 43.98 -27.65 33.18
CA ALA A 294 43.43 -27.14 31.93
C ALA A 294 41.95 -27.52 31.69
N ARG A 295 41.42 -28.51 32.42
CA ARG A 295 40.05 -29.02 32.28
C ARG A 295 38.98 -27.94 32.41
N ASP A 296 39.10 -27.11 33.43
CA ASP A 296 38.10 -26.09 33.76
C ASP A 296 38.09 -24.97 32.70
N GLY A 297 39.28 -24.62 32.18
CA GLY A 297 39.44 -23.71 31.05
C GLY A 297 38.80 -24.25 29.77
N LEU A 298 39.06 -25.53 29.43
CA LEU A 298 38.46 -26.21 28.28
C LEU A 298 36.93 -26.26 28.37
N ARG A 299 36.39 -26.63 29.54
CA ARG A 299 34.93 -26.67 29.76
C ARG A 299 34.29 -25.31 29.55
N ARG A 300 34.82 -24.25 30.19
CA ARG A 300 34.29 -22.89 30.06
C ARG A 300 34.44 -22.37 28.63
N MET A 301 35.52 -22.72 27.93
CA MET A 301 35.72 -22.39 26.52
C MET A 301 34.63 -22.99 25.63
N TYR A 302 34.44 -24.32 25.67
CA TYR A 302 33.47 -24.97 24.79
C TYR A 302 32.06 -24.47 25.04
N ILE A 303 31.69 -24.28 26.32
CA ILE A 303 30.41 -23.68 26.69
C ILE A 303 30.33 -22.22 26.21
N GLY A 304 31.40 -21.44 26.34
CA GLY A 304 31.50 -20.06 25.85
C GLY A 304 31.33 -19.95 24.33
N THR A 305 31.97 -20.82 23.55
CA THR A 305 31.83 -20.84 22.09
C THR A 305 30.44 -21.31 21.67
N LEU A 306 29.87 -22.31 22.36
CA LEU A 306 28.49 -22.77 22.13
C LEU A 306 27.45 -21.69 22.46
N THR A 307 27.62 -20.97 23.57
CA THR A 307 26.73 -19.85 23.94
C THR A 307 26.82 -18.72 22.93
N LEU A 308 28.02 -18.35 22.49
CA LEU A 308 28.20 -17.34 21.44
C LEU A 308 27.57 -17.79 20.12
N ALA A 309 27.76 -19.05 19.72
CA ALA A 309 27.14 -19.61 18.52
C ALA A 309 25.60 -19.58 18.59
N LEU A 310 25.02 -19.91 19.75
CA LEU A 310 23.58 -19.78 19.98
C LEU A 310 23.12 -18.32 19.85
N VAL A 311 23.81 -17.38 20.49
CA VAL A 311 23.49 -15.94 20.40
C VAL A 311 23.58 -15.45 18.96
N LEU A 312 24.60 -15.89 18.20
CA LEU A 312 24.76 -15.57 16.79
C LEU A 312 23.61 -16.13 15.94
N ALA A 313 23.23 -17.39 16.18
CA ALA A 313 22.11 -18.03 15.49
C ALA A 313 20.78 -17.33 15.79
N VAL A 314 20.53 -16.98 17.06
CA VAL A 314 19.37 -16.19 17.49
C VAL A 314 19.38 -14.82 16.82
N PHE A 315 20.53 -14.13 16.81
CA PHE A 315 20.69 -12.84 16.13
C PHE A 315 20.39 -12.96 14.63
N GLY A 316 20.95 -13.96 13.96
CA GLY A 316 20.70 -14.24 12.54
C GLY A 316 19.23 -14.52 12.25
N ALA A 317 18.55 -15.31 13.09
CA ALA A 317 17.13 -15.57 12.97
C ALA A 317 16.27 -14.31 13.16
N VAL A 318 16.56 -13.50 14.18
CA VAL A 318 15.86 -12.23 14.43
C VAL A 318 16.11 -11.23 13.29
N LEU A 319 17.34 -11.17 12.77
CA LEU A 319 17.68 -10.34 11.61
C LEU A 319 16.88 -10.79 10.39
N LEU A 320 16.89 -12.08 10.07
CA LEU A 320 16.13 -12.66 8.95
C LEU A 320 14.63 -12.38 9.10
N ALA A 321 14.08 -12.53 10.30
CA ALA A 321 12.70 -12.21 10.62
C ALA A 321 12.35 -10.75 10.34
N ALA A 322 13.22 -9.82 10.76
CA ALA A 322 13.04 -8.40 10.54
C ALA A 322 13.15 -8.01 9.05
N LEU A 323 13.98 -8.72 8.29
CA LEU A 323 14.16 -8.53 6.86
C LEU A 323 12.93 -9.01 6.08
N LEU A 324 12.56 -10.28 6.24
CA LEU A 324 11.40 -10.88 5.57
C LEU A 324 10.10 -10.22 5.99
N GLY A 325 9.93 -9.93 7.29
CA GLY A 325 8.76 -9.22 7.79
C GLY A 325 8.58 -7.85 7.13
N ASN A 326 9.67 -7.11 6.92
CA ASN A 326 9.61 -5.81 6.23
C ASN A 326 9.38 -5.92 4.72
N GLN A 327 9.83 -7.00 4.09
CA GLN A 327 9.63 -7.25 2.67
C GLN A 327 8.17 -7.63 2.38
N LEU A 328 7.58 -8.49 3.21
CA LEU A 328 6.20 -8.95 3.06
C LEU A 328 5.17 -7.94 3.55
N ALA A 329 5.42 -7.23 4.66
CA ALA A 329 4.40 -6.38 5.26
C ALA A 329 4.12 -5.10 4.45
N ARG A 330 5.10 -4.54 3.74
CA ARG A 330 4.93 -3.24 3.06
C ARG A 330 3.97 -3.32 1.86
N PRO A 331 4.11 -4.27 0.91
CA PRO A 331 3.17 -4.42 -0.19
C PRO A 331 1.75 -4.74 0.29
N LEU A 332 1.63 -5.60 1.30
CA LEU A 332 0.34 -5.95 1.90
C LEU A 332 -0.34 -4.74 2.56
N LEU A 333 0.43 -3.85 3.18
CA LEU A 333 -0.11 -2.63 3.75
C LEU A 333 -0.59 -1.65 2.68
N LEU A 334 0.16 -1.49 1.60
CA LEU A 334 -0.25 -0.66 0.46
C LEU A 334 -1.55 -1.17 -0.17
N LEU A 335 -1.66 -2.49 -0.35
CA LEU A 335 -2.89 -3.11 -0.85
C LEU A 335 -4.05 -2.88 0.11
N ALA A 336 -3.86 -3.11 1.39
CA ALA A 336 -4.93 -3.01 2.36
C ALA A 336 -5.39 -1.56 2.58
N GLU A 337 -4.48 -0.58 2.52
CA GLU A 337 -4.82 0.85 2.51
C GLU A 337 -5.49 1.25 1.19
N GLY A 338 -5.04 0.71 0.06
CA GLY A 338 -5.67 0.92 -1.24
C GLY A 338 -7.09 0.37 -1.31
N VAL A 339 -7.34 -0.82 -0.75
CA VAL A 339 -8.67 -1.44 -0.67
C VAL A 339 -9.59 -0.61 0.22
N ASP A 340 -9.11 -0.12 1.36
CA ASP A 340 -9.88 0.76 2.23
C ASP A 340 -10.28 2.07 1.53
N GLN A 341 -9.37 2.69 0.78
CA GLN A 341 -9.68 3.87 -0.03
C GLN A 341 -10.74 3.59 -1.10
N VAL A 342 -10.64 2.46 -1.79
CA VAL A 342 -11.64 2.04 -2.80
C VAL A 342 -13.01 1.82 -2.15
N ALA A 343 -13.04 1.22 -0.95
CA ALA A 343 -14.28 1.01 -0.19
C ALA A 343 -14.95 2.35 0.21
N HIS A 344 -14.16 3.40 0.46
CA HIS A 344 -14.65 4.76 0.71
C HIS A 344 -14.94 5.56 -0.58
N GLY A 345 -14.85 4.94 -1.76
CA GLY A 345 -15.22 5.53 -3.04
C GLY A 345 -14.11 6.30 -3.76
N ASP A 346 -12.88 6.28 -3.25
CA ASP A 346 -11.71 6.85 -3.91
C ASP A 346 -11.06 5.83 -4.86
N LEU A 347 -11.41 5.98 -6.14
CA LEU A 347 -10.95 5.15 -7.27
C LEU A 347 -9.70 5.73 -7.95
N SER A 348 -8.94 6.60 -7.27
CA SER A 348 -7.65 7.09 -7.78
C SER A 348 -6.68 5.95 -8.09
N THR A 349 -5.80 6.19 -9.07
CA THR A 349 -4.79 5.21 -9.50
C THR A 349 -3.88 4.83 -8.33
N LYS A 350 -3.91 3.55 -7.95
CA LYS A 350 -3.16 3.06 -6.81
C LYS A 350 -1.70 2.80 -7.20
N PRO A 351 -0.73 3.21 -6.36
CA PRO A 351 0.68 3.03 -6.69
C PRO A 351 1.08 1.56 -6.71
N VAL A 352 1.64 1.12 -7.83
CA VAL A 352 2.16 -0.25 -8.00
C VAL A 352 3.48 -0.41 -7.25
N PHE A 353 3.60 -1.50 -6.49
CA PHE A 353 4.85 -1.84 -5.83
C PHE A 353 5.79 -2.52 -6.83
N ALA A 354 6.87 -1.84 -7.22
CA ALA A 354 7.88 -2.37 -8.13
C ALA A 354 8.63 -3.54 -7.48
N SER A 355 8.11 -4.76 -7.67
CA SER A 355 8.70 -6.01 -7.25
C SER A 355 8.53 -7.06 -8.34
N GLY A 356 9.54 -7.89 -8.56
CA GLY A 356 9.52 -8.97 -9.55
C GLY A 356 8.88 -10.27 -9.06
N ASP A 357 8.21 -10.22 -7.90
CA ASP A 357 7.57 -11.37 -7.24
C ASP A 357 6.03 -11.34 -7.43
N GLU A 358 5.37 -12.36 -6.89
CA GLU A 358 3.91 -12.53 -6.91
C GLU A 358 3.20 -11.36 -6.22
N LEU A 359 3.82 -10.76 -5.20
CA LEU A 359 3.30 -9.57 -4.52
C LEU A 359 3.30 -8.35 -5.46
N GLY A 360 4.36 -8.18 -6.26
CA GLY A 360 4.39 -7.19 -7.33
C GLY A 360 3.32 -7.44 -8.39
N GLY A 361 3.09 -8.70 -8.76
CA GLY A 361 1.95 -9.12 -9.60
C GLY A 361 0.61 -8.70 -9.03
N LEU A 362 0.35 -9.00 -7.76
CA LEU A 362 -0.90 -8.66 -7.08
C LEU A 362 -1.15 -7.15 -7.01
N THR A 363 -0.12 -6.34 -6.74
CA THR A 363 -0.27 -4.88 -6.74
C THR A 363 -0.57 -4.29 -8.12
N ARG A 364 -0.08 -4.91 -9.20
CA ARG A 364 -0.45 -4.54 -10.58
C ARG A 364 -1.89 -4.88 -10.86
N SER A 365 -2.32 -6.13 -10.60
CA SER A 365 -3.71 -6.54 -10.82
C SER A 365 -4.70 -5.71 -10.00
N PHE A 366 -4.34 -5.30 -8.79
CA PHE A 366 -5.17 -4.38 -7.99
C PHE A 366 -5.23 -2.98 -8.62
N ALA A 367 -4.11 -2.43 -9.11
CA ALA A 367 -4.11 -1.15 -9.80
C ALA A 367 -4.97 -1.19 -11.08
N ASP A 368 -4.82 -2.24 -11.90
CA ASP A 368 -5.60 -2.44 -13.13
C ASP A 368 -7.12 -2.51 -12.81
N MET A 369 -7.49 -3.23 -11.74
CA MET A 369 -8.89 -3.30 -11.30
C MET A 369 -9.43 -1.93 -10.87
N THR A 370 -8.65 -1.15 -10.12
CA THR A 370 -9.08 0.20 -9.68
C THR A 370 -9.21 1.18 -10.84
N GLU A 371 -8.35 1.06 -11.85
CA GLU A 371 -8.43 1.83 -13.09
C GLU A 371 -9.71 1.49 -13.87
N GLN A 372 -9.98 0.20 -14.09
CA GLN A 372 -11.21 -0.27 -14.75
C GLN A 372 -12.47 0.21 -14.04
N LEU A 373 -12.48 0.19 -12.70
CA LEU A 373 -13.63 0.65 -11.91
C LEU A 373 -13.83 2.17 -12.01
N SER A 374 -12.74 2.94 -12.04
CA SER A 374 -12.77 4.38 -12.25
C SER A 374 -13.32 4.73 -13.63
N GLU A 375 -12.85 4.05 -14.68
CA GLU A 375 -13.33 4.23 -16.05
C GLU A 375 -14.81 3.88 -16.20
N ALA A 376 -15.23 2.73 -15.65
CA ALA A 376 -16.63 2.31 -15.67
C ALA A 376 -17.55 3.34 -14.99
N ARG A 377 -17.16 3.86 -13.81
CA ARG A 377 -17.92 4.90 -13.11
C ARG A 377 -17.97 6.21 -13.92
N ALA A 378 -16.87 6.61 -14.54
CA ALA A 378 -16.81 7.79 -15.38
C ALA A 378 -17.65 7.65 -16.66
N LEU A 379 -17.73 6.44 -17.23
CA LEU A 379 -18.61 6.14 -18.37
C LEU A 379 -20.09 6.25 -17.98
N VAL A 380 -20.48 5.64 -16.86
CA VAL A 380 -21.85 5.71 -16.34
C VAL A 380 -22.26 7.17 -16.07
N GLN A 381 -21.41 7.95 -15.41
CA GLN A 381 -21.69 9.36 -15.15
C GLN A 381 -21.85 10.19 -16.44
N ARG A 382 -21.05 9.92 -17.47
CA ARG A 382 -21.19 10.57 -18.78
C ARG A 382 -22.52 10.21 -19.44
N SER A 383 -22.91 8.94 -19.40
CA SER A 383 -24.19 8.47 -19.95
C SER A 383 -25.39 9.12 -19.24
N VAL A 384 -25.39 9.19 -17.91
CA VAL A 384 -26.45 9.87 -17.14
C VAL A 384 -26.58 11.34 -17.55
N ARG A 385 -25.45 12.08 -17.60
CA ARG A 385 -25.47 13.49 -18.04
C ARG A 385 -25.97 13.66 -19.47
N GLN A 386 -25.62 12.74 -20.38
CA GLN A 386 -26.07 12.80 -21.76
C GLN A 386 -27.59 12.60 -21.87
N VAL A 387 -28.15 11.67 -21.09
CA VAL A 387 -29.60 11.43 -21.04
C VAL A 387 -30.33 12.63 -20.42
N GLU A 388 -29.82 13.18 -19.32
CA GLU A 388 -30.38 14.39 -18.70
C GLU A 388 -30.33 15.59 -19.64
N GLY A 389 -29.19 15.81 -20.33
CA GLY A 389 -29.04 16.88 -21.31
C GLY A 389 -29.97 16.71 -22.51
N ALA A 390 -30.12 15.49 -23.04
CA ALA A 390 -31.05 15.20 -24.13
C ALA A 390 -32.51 15.46 -23.71
N ARG A 391 -32.90 15.03 -22.50
CA ARG A 391 -34.24 15.27 -21.95
C ARG A 391 -34.51 16.77 -21.77
N ALA A 392 -33.55 17.52 -21.23
CA ALA A 392 -33.68 18.97 -21.03
C ALA A 392 -33.81 19.72 -22.38
N ASN A 393 -33.04 19.29 -23.39
CA ASN A 393 -33.12 19.86 -24.73
C ASN A 393 -34.48 19.60 -25.39
N LEU A 394 -34.98 18.35 -25.34
CA LEU A 394 -36.31 18.01 -25.86
C LEU A 394 -37.42 18.81 -25.16
N GLN A 395 -37.34 18.97 -23.83
CA GLN A 395 -38.30 19.80 -23.09
C GLN A 395 -38.26 21.26 -23.56
N THR A 396 -37.08 21.82 -23.76
CA THR A 396 -36.91 23.20 -24.25
C THR A 396 -37.48 23.40 -25.66
N ILE A 397 -37.32 22.40 -26.53
CA ILE A 397 -37.91 22.40 -27.88
C ILE A 397 -39.44 22.37 -27.78
N LEU A 398 -40.01 21.49 -26.95
CA LEU A 398 -41.46 21.39 -26.76
C LEU A 398 -42.06 22.68 -26.17
N ASP A 399 -41.37 23.30 -25.21
CA ASP A 399 -41.83 24.51 -24.52
C ASP A 399 -41.87 25.74 -25.44
N ASN A 400 -41.00 25.81 -26.45
CA ASN A 400 -40.90 26.92 -27.40
C ASN A 400 -41.59 26.66 -28.76
N LEU A 401 -42.14 25.46 -28.99
CA LEU A 401 -42.88 25.16 -30.20
C LEU A 401 -44.14 26.04 -30.27
N THR A 402 -44.37 26.70 -31.41
CA THR A 402 -45.56 27.54 -31.63
C THR A 402 -46.82 26.71 -31.78
N ALA A 403 -46.72 25.51 -32.37
CA ALA A 403 -47.81 24.56 -32.49
C ALA A 403 -48.24 24.01 -31.12
N GLY A 404 -49.51 23.65 -31.01
CA GLY A 404 -50.04 22.94 -29.87
C GLY A 404 -49.73 21.46 -29.97
N VAL A 405 -49.16 20.87 -28.92
CA VAL A 405 -48.84 19.45 -28.83
C VAL A 405 -49.50 18.87 -27.59
N ILE A 406 -50.29 17.82 -27.79
CA ILE A 406 -50.92 17.04 -26.73
C ILE A 406 -50.61 15.56 -26.98
N VAL A 407 -50.11 14.89 -25.95
CA VAL A 407 -49.93 13.43 -25.93
C VAL A 407 -51.00 12.83 -25.05
N PHE A 408 -51.70 11.83 -25.57
CA PHE A 408 -52.69 11.05 -24.86
C PHE A 408 -52.16 9.65 -24.57
N ASP A 409 -52.55 9.08 -23.43
CA ASP A 409 -52.26 7.70 -23.08
C ASP A 409 -53.13 6.70 -23.88
N ARG A 410 -53.04 5.40 -23.53
CA ARG A 410 -53.81 4.33 -24.20
C ARG A 410 -55.31 4.48 -24.00
N GLU A 411 -55.71 5.09 -22.89
CA GLU A 411 -57.08 5.29 -22.45
C GLU A 411 -57.68 6.63 -22.96
N GLY A 412 -56.88 7.44 -23.65
CA GLY A 412 -57.27 8.74 -24.22
C GLY A 412 -57.20 9.91 -23.23
N LEU A 413 -56.51 9.75 -22.10
CA LEU A 413 -56.30 10.81 -21.11
C LEU A 413 -55.08 11.65 -21.48
N ILE A 414 -55.12 12.94 -21.14
CA ILE A 414 -54.04 13.88 -21.41
C ILE A 414 -52.80 13.54 -20.56
N GLU A 415 -51.72 13.04 -21.18
CA GLU A 415 -50.46 12.70 -20.49
C GLU A 415 -49.49 13.88 -20.46
N THR A 416 -49.31 14.57 -21.59
CA THR A 416 -48.37 15.70 -21.73
C THR A 416 -48.96 16.78 -22.62
N VAL A 417 -48.74 18.05 -22.28
CA VAL A 417 -49.19 19.21 -23.05
C VAL A 417 -48.08 20.24 -23.10
N ASN A 418 -47.84 20.83 -24.27
CA ASN A 418 -46.89 21.94 -24.39
C ASN A 418 -47.57 23.32 -24.16
N PRO A 419 -46.80 24.37 -23.83
CA PRO A 419 -47.32 25.73 -23.70
C PRO A 419 -48.01 26.26 -24.96
N GLY A 420 -47.59 25.82 -26.15
CA GLY A 420 -48.23 26.18 -27.43
C GLY A 420 -49.70 25.81 -27.49
N ALA A 421 -50.07 24.64 -26.96
CA ALA A 421 -51.46 24.16 -26.95
C ALA A 421 -52.37 25.05 -26.09
N THR A 422 -51.86 25.49 -24.92
CA THR A 422 -52.56 26.44 -24.05
C THR A 422 -52.71 27.81 -24.71
N ARG A 423 -51.70 28.24 -25.48
CA ARG A 423 -51.71 29.54 -26.18
C ARG A 423 -52.72 29.58 -27.33
N ILE A 424 -52.76 28.54 -28.16
CA ILE A 424 -53.66 28.46 -29.31
C ILE A 424 -55.11 28.26 -28.85
N LEU A 425 -55.37 27.29 -27.96
CA LEU A 425 -56.73 27.01 -27.49
C LEU A 425 -57.22 28.01 -26.45
N LYS A 426 -56.36 28.92 -25.96
CA LYS A 426 -56.65 29.92 -24.92
C LYS A 426 -57.25 29.32 -23.64
N LEU A 427 -56.91 28.06 -23.34
CA LEU A 427 -57.41 27.28 -22.21
C LEU A 427 -56.24 26.68 -21.42
N PRO A 428 -56.28 26.64 -20.08
CA PRO A 428 -55.17 26.15 -19.25
C PRO A 428 -55.12 24.60 -19.22
N LEU A 429 -54.78 24.00 -20.36
CA LEU A 429 -54.80 22.54 -20.56
C LEU A 429 -53.86 21.77 -19.61
N SER A 430 -52.82 22.40 -19.09
CA SER A 430 -51.93 21.80 -18.08
C SER A 430 -52.66 21.41 -16.79
N ALA A 431 -53.76 22.09 -16.44
CA ALA A 431 -54.60 21.76 -15.28
C ALA A 431 -55.49 20.52 -15.51
N TYR A 432 -55.64 20.08 -16.76
CA TYR A 432 -56.48 18.95 -17.16
C TYR A 432 -55.67 17.67 -17.45
N ARG A 433 -54.40 17.62 -17.01
CA ARG A 433 -53.56 16.42 -17.10
C ARG A 433 -54.24 15.24 -16.37
N GLY A 434 -54.30 14.09 -17.03
CA GLY A 434 -54.97 12.89 -16.53
C GLY A 434 -56.49 12.86 -16.72
N ARG A 435 -57.06 13.83 -17.44
CA ARG A 435 -58.49 13.87 -17.81
C ARG A 435 -58.67 13.68 -19.31
N ARG A 436 -59.91 13.39 -19.74
CA ARG A 436 -60.25 13.32 -21.17
C ARG A 436 -60.37 14.71 -21.78
N LEU A 437 -60.05 14.84 -23.06
CA LEU A 437 -60.18 16.10 -23.80
C LEU A 437 -61.64 16.63 -23.82
N GLU A 438 -62.60 15.72 -23.76
CA GLU A 438 -64.04 16.00 -23.73
C GLU A 438 -64.49 16.70 -22.44
N GLU A 439 -63.73 16.55 -21.34
CA GLU A 439 -64.02 17.18 -20.05
C GLU A 439 -63.58 18.66 -20.00
N VAL A 440 -62.87 19.13 -21.04
CA VAL A 440 -62.46 20.53 -21.15
C VAL A 440 -63.62 21.32 -21.75
N ALA A 441 -64.14 22.27 -20.97
CA ALA A 441 -65.22 23.16 -21.41
C ALA A 441 -64.85 23.85 -22.73
N ALA A 442 -65.82 23.97 -23.64
CA ALA A 442 -65.70 24.49 -25.01
C ALA A 442 -64.95 23.59 -26.03
N LEU A 443 -64.41 22.43 -25.63
CA LEU A 443 -63.74 21.50 -26.56
C LEU A 443 -64.53 20.20 -26.82
N GLU A 444 -65.74 20.04 -26.29
CA GLU A 444 -66.53 18.79 -26.40
C GLU A 444 -66.82 18.36 -27.86
N SER A 445 -67.19 19.30 -28.73
CA SER A 445 -67.47 19.03 -30.14
C SER A 445 -66.18 18.74 -30.91
N PHE A 446 -65.14 19.53 -30.64
CA PHE A 446 -63.82 19.38 -31.24
C PHE A 446 -63.17 18.03 -30.85
N ALA A 447 -63.22 17.66 -29.58
CA ALA A 447 -62.68 16.41 -29.07
C ALA A 447 -63.34 15.19 -29.74
N ARG A 448 -64.68 15.19 -29.85
CA ARG A 448 -65.41 14.13 -30.56
C ARG A 448 -65.02 14.03 -32.03
N ALA A 449 -64.88 15.16 -32.73
CA ALA A 449 -64.48 15.19 -34.13
C ALA A 449 -63.04 14.65 -34.32
N VAL A 450 -62.12 15.03 -33.44
CA VAL A 450 -60.74 14.52 -33.42
C VAL A 450 -60.70 13.00 -33.16
N TRP A 451 -61.48 12.51 -32.18
CA TRP A 451 -61.54 11.08 -31.89
C TRP A 451 -62.13 10.26 -33.04
N GLN A 452 -63.19 10.78 -33.66
CA GLN A 452 -63.76 10.16 -34.85
C GLN A 452 -62.71 10.06 -35.98
N ARG A 453 -61.87 11.09 -36.17
CA ARG A 453 -60.80 11.02 -37.18
C ARG A 453 -59.70 10.02 -36.80
N PHE A 454 -59.31 9.91 -35.53
CA PHE A 454 -58.40 8.85 -35.06
C PHE A 454 -58.97 7.45 -35.30
N GLU A 455 -60.26 7.23 -35.07
CA GLU A 455 -60.94 5.96 -35.32
C GLU A 455 -61.03 5.62 -36.81
N LEU A 456 -61.39 6.61 -37.64
CA LEU A 456 -61.44 6.47 -39.10
C LEU A 456 -60.07 6.10 -39.68
N HIS A 457 -59.01 6.75 -39.23
CA HIS A 457 -57.65 6.44 -39.64
C HIS A 457 -57.21 5.02 -39.24
N ALA A 458 -57.62 4.56 -38.05
CA ALA A 458 -57.34 3.19 -37.60
C ALA A 458 -58.13 2.13 -38.40
N ALA A 459 -59.35 2.45 -38.85
CA ALA A 459 -60.24 1.52 -39.54
C ALA A 459 -60.09 1.52 -41.07
N SER A 460 -59.72 2.64 -41.69
CA SER A 460 -59.63 2.79 -43.16
C SER A 460 -58.65 3.91 -43.54
N PRO A 461 -57.33 3.67 -43.46
CA PRO A 461 -56.33 4.68 -43.80
C PRO A 461 -56.38 5.04 -45.29
N GLU A 462 -56.43 6.35 -45.58
CA GLU A 462 -56.41 6.86 -46.95
C GLU A 462 -55.03 6.63 -47.62
N ALA A 463 -55.00 6.65 -48.96
CA ALA A 463 -53.79 6.42 -49.73
C ALA A 463 -52.75 7.54 -49.50
N GLY A 464 -51.82 7.33 -48.57
CA GLY A 464 -50.79 8.29 -48.17
C GLY A 464 -50.70 8.52 -46.65
N GLU A 465 -51.71 8.09 -45.89
CA GLU A 465 -51.81 8.26 -44.44
C GLU A 465 -51.42 6.98 -43.68
N ARG A 466 -50.19 6.47 -43.82
CA ARG A 466 -49.81 5.22 -43.13
C ARG A 466 -49.51 5.38 -41.63
N ASP A 467 -48.97 6.53 -41.23
CA ASP A 467 -48.51 6.77 -39.85
C ASP A 467 -49.12 8.03 -39.20
N GLN A 468 -49.70 8.94 -39.99
CA GLN A 468 -50.32 10.18 -39.52
C GLN A 468 -51.50 10.58 -40.41
N TRP A 469 -52.48 11.26 -39.83
CA TRP A 469 -53.57 11.93 -40.54
C TRP A 469 -53.50 13.44 -40.32
N GLN A 470 -54.08 14.21 -41.24
CA GLN A 470 -54.18 15.66 -41.13
C GLN A 470 -55.58 16.13 -41.54
N ASP A 471 -56.20 16.99 -40.74
CA ASP A 471 -57.52 17.55 -41.06
C ASP A 471 -57.69 18.96 -40.47
N SER A 472 -58.59 19.76 -41.05
CA SER A 472 -58.89 21.12 -40.60
C SER A 472 -60.18 21.16 -39.81
N PHE A 473 -60.15 21.78 -38.64
CA PHE A 473 -61.31 21.93 -37.76
C PHE A 473 -61.58 23.40 -37.48
N GLU A 474 -62.85 23.78 -37.49
CA GLU A 474 -63.29 25.10 -37.04
C GLU A 474 -63.78 25.02 -35.60
N LEU A 475 -63.10 25.74 -34.71
CA LEU A 475 -63.44 25.83 -33.30
C LEU A 475 -64.05 27.21 -33.02
N GLN A 476 -65.27 27.23 -32.50
CA GLN A 476 -65.89 28.46 -32.04
C GLN A 476 -65.41 28.78 -30.63
N THR A 477 -64.81 29.95 -30.45
CA THR A 477 -64.32 30.39 -29.13
C THR A 477 -65.38 31.23 -28.42
N GLN A 478 -65.71 30.84 -27.19
CA GLN A 478 -66.64 31.58 -26.32
C GLN A 478 -65.85 32.46 -25.34
N ASP A 479 -66.27 33.72 -25.17
CA ASP A 479 -65.73 34.60 -24.13
C ASP A 479 -66.17 34.15 -22.71
N ALA A 480 -65.54 34.66 -21.66
CA ALA A 480 -65.88 34.39 -20.25
C ALA A 480 -67.33 34.73 -19.85
N GLN A 481 -68.07 35.39 -20.74
CA GLN A 481 -69.48 35.77 -20.62
C GLN A 481 -70.39 35.02 -21.61
N GLY A 482 -69.91 33.96 -22.26
CA GLY A 482 -70.70 33.07 -23.12
C GLY A 482 -71.09 33.67 -24.48
N ARG A 483 -70.35 34.66 -24.98
CA ARG A 483 -70.57 35.28 -26.30
C ARG A 483 -69.54 34.76 -27.31
N ASP A 484 -70.00 34.37 -28.49
CA ASP A 484 -69.12 33.96 -29.60
C ASP A 484 -68.29 35.15 -30.05
N ARG A 485 -66.97 34.97 -30.07
CA ARG A 485 -66.02 36.02 -30.48
C ARG A 485 -65.40 35.72 -31.84
N ASP A 486 -64.68 34.60 -31.94
CA ASP A 486 -63.85 34.29 -33.11
C ASP A 486 -63.93 32.80 -33.48
N THR A 487 -64.01 32.51 -34.78
CA THR A 487 -63.85 31.16 -35.33
C THR A 487 -62.36 30.90 -35.56
N LEU A 488 -61.80 29.96 -34.79
CA LEU A 488 -60.43 29.50 -34.90
C LEU A 488 -60.36 28.35 -35.90
N THR A 489 -59.56 28.47 -36.96
CA THR A 489 -59.31 27.37 -37.89
C THR A 489 -58.02 26.65 -37.49
N LEU A 490 -58.15 25.42 -37.02
CA LEU A 490 -57.04 24.57 -36.56
C LEU A 490 -56.69 23.53 -37.61
N LEU A 491 -55.42 23.45 -37.97
CA LEU A 491 -54.89 22.32 -38.73
C LEU A 491 -54.35 21.27 -37.76
N VAL A 492 -55.08 20.17 -37.59
CA VAL A 492 -54.75 19.12 -36.63
C VAL A 492 -54.08 17.95 -37.35
N ARG A 493 -53.01 17.44 -36.76
CA ARG A 493 -52.28 16.25 -37.16
C ARG A 493 -52.33 15.24 -36.03
N GLY A 494 -52.82 14.03 -36.32
CA GLY A 494 -52.84 12.93 -35.37
C GLY A 494 -51.91 11.81 -35.79
N ALA A 495 -51.15 11.26 -34.85
CA ALA A 495 -50.28 10.11 -35.07
C ALA A 495 -50.39 9.11 -33.92
N ALA A 496 -50.25 7.82 -34.24
CA ALA A 496 -50.15 6.78 -33.23
C ALA A 496 -48.70 6.68 -32.71
N MET A 497 -48.53 6.59 -31.40
CA MET A 497 -47.24 6.42 -30.75
C MET A 497 -47.05 4.96 -30.28
N PRO A 498 -45.82 4.50 -30.04
CA PRO A 498 -45.57 3.20 -29.43
C PRO A 498 -46.35 3.04 -28.14
N GLN A 499 -46.70 1.79 -27.80
CA GLN A 499 -47.49 1.50 -26.60
C GLN A 499 -48.89 2.13 -26.63
N GLY A 500 -49.51 2.36 -27.80
CA GLY A 500 -50.92 2.75 -27.89
C GLY A 500 -51.25 4.18 -27.46
N ALA A 501 -50.24 4.99 -27.12
CA ALA A 501 -50.40 6.42 -26.92
C ALA A 501 -50.73 7.12 -28.25
N ARG A 502 -51.33 8.32 -28.18
CA ARG A 502 -51.72 9.11 -29.37
C ARG A 502 -51.13 10.50 -29.27
N LEU A 503 -50.53 10.98 -30.35
CA LEU A 503 -49.98 12.32 -30.46
C LEU A 503 -50.92 13.18 -31.29
N MET A 504 -51.26 14.36 -30.78
CA MET A 504 -52.00 15.40 -31.49
C MET A 504 -51.16 16.66 -31.56
N VAL A 505 -50.92 17.14 -32.78
CA VAL A 505 -50.24 18.42 -33.04
C VAL A 505 -51.22 19.31 -33.79
N PHE A 506 -51.35 20.57 -33.42
CA PHE A 506 -52.26 21.48 -34.11
C PHE A 506 -51.70 22.90 -34.25
N ASP A 507 -51.94 23.50 -35.40
CA ASP A 507 -51.54 24.86 -35.75
C ASP A 507 -52.78 25.75 -35.94
N ASP A 508 -52.70 27.01 -35.48
CA ASP A 508 -53.68 28.03 -35.84
C ASP A 508 -53.38 28.57 -37.24
N ILE A 509 -54.28 28.28 -38.19
CA ILE A 509 -54.18 28.73 -39.58
C ILE A 509 -55.23 29.80 -39.93
N THR A 510 -55.89 30.38 -38.94
CA THR A 510 -57.00 31.34 -39.13
C THR A 510 -56.58 32.51 -40.01
N GLU A 511 -55.42 33.13 -39.73
CA GLU A 511 -54.90 34.25 -40.52
C GLU A 511 -54.54 33.83 -41.95
N VAL A 512 -53.95 32.64 -42.12
CA VAL A 512 -53.54 32.11 -43.42
C VAL A 512 -54.76 31.84 -44.30
N VAL A 513 -55.77 31.17 -43.76
CA VAL A 513 -57.02 30.84 -44.47
C VAL A 513 -57.80 32.12 -44.80
N SER A 514 -57.88 33.08 -43.86
CA SER A 514 -58.50 34.38 -44.11
C SER A 514 -57.78 35.15 -45.21
N ALA A 515 -56.45 35.22 -45.19
CA ALA A 515 -55.66 35.91 -46.19
C ALA A 515 -55.80 35.27 -47.59
N GLN A 516 -55.78 33.94 -47.67
CA GLN A 516 -56.03 33.22 -48.93
C GLN A 516 -57.42 33.52 -49.48
N ARG A 517 -58.45 33.55 -48.63
CA ARG A 517 -59.82 33.89 -49.02
C ARG A 517 -59.90 35.32 -49.57
N THR A 518 -59.26 36.29 -48.92
CA THR A 518 -59.20 37.69 -49.40
C THR A 518 -58.45 37.82 -50.72
N GLN A 519 -57.30 37.14 -50.89
CA GLN A 519 -56.53 37.17 -52.12
C GLN A 519 -57.31 36.59 -53.30
N ALA A 520 -57.92 35.42 -53.12
CA ALA A 520 -58.73 34.77 -54.14
C ALA A 520 -59.91 35.68 -54.55
N TRP A 521 -60.55 36.34 -53.57
CA TRP A 521 -61.64 37.28 -53.85
C TRP A 521 -61.18 38.50 -54.64
N GLY A 522 -59.98 39.02 -54.35
CA GLY A 522 -59.41 40.16 -55.08
C GLY A 522 -59.02 39.84 -56.52
N GLU A 523 -58.55 38.62 -56.79
CA GLU A 523 -58.27 38.14 -58.15
C GLU A 523 -59.57 37.98 -58.95
N VAL A 524 -60.58 37.34 -58.35
CA VAL A 524 -61.90 37.17 -58.96
C VAL A 524 -62.51 38.53 -59.32
N ALA A 525 -62.48 39.49 -58.39
CA ALA A 525 -63.00 40.85 -58.62
C ALA A 525 -62.28 41.57 -59.77
N ARG A 526 -60.95 41.47 -59.86
CA ARG A 526 -60.16 42.07 -60.95
C ARG A 526 -60.55 41.50 -62.32
N ARG A 527 -60.67 40.17 -62.39
CA ARG A 527 -61.03 39.49 -63.64
C ARG A 527 -62.44 39.89 -64.09
N LEU A 528 -63.40 39.89 -63.17
CA LEU A 528 -64.76 40.33 -63.44
C LEU A 528 -64.80 41.77 -63.97
N ALA A 529 -64.03 42.68 -63.36
CA ALA A 529 -64.00 44.08 -63.78
C ALA A 529 -63.46 44.27 -65.20
N HIS A 530 -62.42 43.51 -65.59
CA HIS A 530 -61.93 43.51 -66.97
C HIS A 530 -62.94 42.93 -67.95
N GLU A 531 -63.58 41.82 -67.59
CA GLU A 531 -64.58 41.16 -68.42
C GLU A 531 -65.84 42.02 -68.64
N ILE A 532 -66.22 42.88 -67.67
CA ILE A 532 -67.34 43.84 -67.82
C ILE A 532 -66.92 45.12 -68.58
N LYS A 533 -65.67 45.60 -68.43
CA LYS A 533 -65.19 46.80 -69.16
C LYS A 533 -65.08 46.57 -70.68
N ASN A 534 -64.76 45.34 -71.06
CA ASN A 534 -64.57 44.93 -72.45
C ASN A 534 -65.83 45.09 -73.33
N PRO A 535 -67.05 44.67 -72.94
CA PRO A 535 -68.26 44.91 -73.71
C PRO A 535 -68.75 46.37 -73.65
N LEU A 536 -68.48 47.09 -72.55
CA LEU A 536 -68.95 48.47 -72.38
C LEU A 536 -68.31 49.46 -73.38
N THR A 537 -67.02 49.29 -73.70
CA THR A 537 -66.30 50.24 -74.57
C THR A 537 -66.79 50.19 -76.03
N PRO A 538 -66.98 49.01 -76.66
CA PRO A 538 -67.60 48.91 -77.97
C PRO A 538 -69.06 49.37 -78.00
N ILE A 539 -69.84 49.15 -76.93
CA ILE A 539 -71.23 49.66 -76.84
C ILE A 539 -71.23 51.19 -76.93
N GLN A 540 -70.37 51.85 -76.15
CA GLN A 540 -70.20 53.31 -76.22
C GLN A 540 -69.80 53.76 -77.63
N LEU A 541 -68.73 53.20 -78.18
CA LEU A 541 -68.22 53.60 -79.49
C LEU A 541 -69.23 53.32 -80.62
N SER A 542 -70.01 52.24 -80.52
CA SER A 542 -71.07 51.93 -81.49
C SER A 542 -72.20 52.94 -81.44
N ALA A 543 -72.60 53.39 -80.24
CA ALA A 543 -73.58 54.44 -80.06
C ALA A 543 -73.07 55.80 -80.62
N GLU A 544 -71.83 56.19 -80.30
CA GLU A 544 -71.19 57.41 -80.82
C GLU A 544 -71.03 57.36 -82.35
N ARG A 545 -70.65 56.21 -82.91
CA ARG A 545 -70.55 56.02 -84.38
C ARG A 545 -71.91 56.05 -85.07
N LEU A 546 -72.96 55.52 -84.43
CA LEU A 546 -74.33 55.61 -84.93
C LEU A 546 -74.75 57.07 -85.00
N GLN A 547 -74.49 57.86 -83.96
CA GLN A 547 -74.72 59.30 -83.96
C GLN A 547 -73.99 59.97 -85.13
N HIS A 548 -72.66 59.86 -85.19
CA HIS A 548 -71.84 60.55 -86.19
C HIS A 548 -72.22 60.20 -87.65
N LYS A 549 -72.66 58.96 -87.94
CA LYS A 549 -73.03 58.56 -89.31
C LYS A 549 -74.44 58.97 -89.73
N LEU A 550 -75.38 58.99 -88.79
CA LEU A 550 -76.81 59.22 -89.08
C LEU A 550 -77.22 60.66 -88.86
N GLU A 551 -76.49 61.40 -88.02
CA GLU A 551 -76.80 62.79 -87.65
C GLU A 551 -76.95 63.72 -88.86
N ALA A 552 -76.06 63.61 -89.85
CA ALA A 552 -76.11 64.43 -91.07
C ALA A 552 -77.17 63.97 -92.10
N LYS A 553 -77.91 62.88 -91.84
CA LYS A 553 -78.87 62.27 -92.79
C LYS A 553 -80.32 62.29 -92.31
N LEU A 554 -80.57 62.83 -91.11
CA LEU A 554 -81.87 62.83 -90.46
C LEU A 554 -82.47 64.24 -90.45
N GLU A 555 -83.80 64.34 -90.43
CA GLU A 555 -84.48 65.62 -90.19
C GLU A 555 -84.28 66.08 -88.73
N ALA A 556 -84.45 67.39 -88.48
CA ALA A 556 -84.08 68.01 -87.20
C ALA A 556 -84.70 67.33 -85.95
N THR A 557 -85.94 66.83 -86.07
CA THR A 557 -86.65 66.14 -84.98
C THR A 557 -86.03 64.79 -84.65
N ASP A 558 -85.69 63.99 -85.66
CA ASP A 558 -85.09 62.66 -85.49
C ASP A 558 -83.62 62.76 -85.08
N GLN A 559 -82.91 63.79 -85.55
CA GLN A 559 -81.54 64.09 -85.13
C GLN A 559 -81.47 64.37 -83.62
N ALA A 560 -82.41 65.18 -83.10
CA ALA A 560 -82.48 65.48 -81.66
C ALA A 560 -82.82 64.23 -80.83
N MET A 561 -83.67 63.34 -81.33
CA MET A 561 -84.01 62.07 -80.68
C MET A 561 -82.82 61.10 -80.64
N LEU A 562 -82.07 60.99 -81.75
CA LEU A 562 -80.86 60.18 -81.83
C LEU A 562 -79.78 60.69 -80.87
N ALA A 563 -79.51 62.00 -80.88
CA ALA A 563 -78.53 62.62 -79.99
C ALA A 563 -78.87 62.39 -78.50
N ARG A 564 -80.15 62.53 -78.11
CA ARG A 564 -80.60 62.25 -76.74
C ARG A 564 -80.46 60.77 -76.35
N SER A 565 -80.77 59.87 -77.28
CA SER A 565 -80.70 58.42 -77.03
C SER A 565 -79.25 57.95 -76.89
N VAL A 566 -78.36 58.43 -77.77
CA VAL A 566 -76.93 58.14 -77.68
C VAL A 566 -76.32 58.76 -76.43
N ALA A 567 -76.66 60.00 -76.08
CA ALA A 567 -76.23 60.62 -74.83
C ALA A 567 -76.65 59.79 -73.59
N THR A 568 -77.88 59.26 -73.59
CA THR A 568 -78.34 58.37 -72.51
C THR A 568 -77.52 57.09 -72.42
N ILE A 569 -77.24 56.44 -73.56
CA ILE A 569 -76.42 55.21 -73.60
C ILE A 569 -74.99 55.49 -73.14
N VAL A 570 -74.38 56.58 -73.61
CA VAL A 570 -73.02 56.98 -73.23
C VAL A 570 -72.96 57.26 -71.72
N ASN A 571 -73.92 58.00 -71.18
CA ASN A 571 -74.00 58.29 -69.75
C ASN A 571 -74.18 57.02 -68.92
N GLN A 572 -75.04 56.08 -69.34
CA GLN A 572 -75.25 54.83 -68.62
C GLN A 572 -74.03 53.90 -68.67
N VAL A 573 -73.36 53.84 -69.81
CA VAL A 573 -72.09 53.10 -69.94
C VAL A 573 -71.01 53.74 -69.07
N GLN A 574 -70.97 55.07 -68.98
CA GLN A 574 -70.02 55.78 -68.12
C GLN A 574 -70.29 55.51 -66.65
N ALA A 575 -71.56 55.53 -66.20
CA ALA A 575 -71.94 55.15 -64.84
C ALA A 575 -71.56 53.70 -64.51
N MET A 576 -71.77 52.77 -65.44
CA MET A 576 -71.36 51.37 -65.27
C MET A 576 -69.84 51.21 -65.20
N LYS A 577 -69.08 51.98 -66.00
CA LYS A 577 -67.61 52.02 -65.90
C LYS A 577 -67.14 52.51 -64.54
N THR A 578 -67.81 53.51 -63.96
CA THR A 578 -67.50 53.99 -62.61
C THR A 578 -67.73 52.91 -61.56
N LEU A 579 -68.92 52.28 -61.53
CA LEU A 579 -69.23 51.20 -60.58
C LEU A 579 -68.27 50.00 -60.70
N VAL A 580 -67.90 49.62 -61.92
CA VAL A 580 -66.96 48.51 -62.14
C VAL A 580 -65.54 48.86 -61.68
N ASN A 581 -65.12 50.12 -61.84
CA ASN A 581 -63.84 50.59 -61.31
C ASN A 581 -63.87 50.61 -59.78
N GLU A 582 -64.95 51.09 -59.15
CA GLU A 582 -65.12 51.08 -57.70
C GLU A 582 -65.13 49.66 -57.12
N PHE A 583 -65.82 48.72 -57.77
CA PHE A 583 -65.81 47.30 -57.38
C PHE A 583 -64.41 46.66 -57.47
N ARG A 584 -63.64 46.99 -58.52
CA ARG A 584 -62.25 46.58 -58.67
C ARG A 584 -61.35 47.20 -57.58
N ASP A 585 -61.60 48.45 -57.23
CA ASP A 585 -60.79 49.20 -56.28
C ASP A 585 -61.13 48.80 -54.82
N TYR A 586 -62.35 48.35 -54.53
CA TYR A 586 -62.70 47.69 -53.25
C TYR A 586 -61.86 46.43 -53.00
N ALA A 587 -61.58 45.66 -54.05
CA ALA A 587 -60.69 44.50 -53.99
C ALA A 587 -59.21 44.86 -53.80
N ARG A 588 -58.87 46.15 -53.78
CA ARG A 588 -57.50 46.66 -53.63
C ARG A 588 -57.51 47.95 -52.81
N LEU A 589 -57.57 47.86 -51.47
CA LEU A 589 -57.10 48.97 -50.67
C LEU A 589 -55.58 49.10 -50.86
N PRO A 590 -55.05 50.17 -51.49
CA PRO A 590 -53.61 50.43 -51.47
C PRO A 590 -53.19 50.73 -50.02
N ALA A 591 -51.98 50.32 -49.64
CA ALA A 591 -51.44 50.61 -48.31
C ALA A 591 -51.46 52.13 -48.07
N ALA A 592 -52.16 52.56 -47.00
CA ALA A 592 -52.32 53.97 -46.66
C ALA A 592 -50.96 54.61 -46.36
N GLN A 593 -50.65 55.74 -47.01
CA GLN A 593 -49.46 56.52 -46.71
C GLN A 593 -49.76 57.53 -45.62
N LEU A 594 -49.62 57.09 -44.38
CA LEU A 594 -49.89 57.88 -43.20
C LEU A 594 -48.87 59.01 -43.02
N LYS A 595 -49.32 60.26 -43.14
CA LYS A 595 -48.51 61.47 -42.89
C LYS A 595 -49.26 62.42 -41.95
N PRO A 596 -48.57 63.29 -41.20
CA PRO A 596 -49.21 64.38 -40.47
C PRO A 596 -49.99 65.27 -41.44
N LEU A 597 -51.28 65.46 -41.16
CA LEU A 597 -52.24 66.13 -42.03
C LEU A 597 -53.07 67.12 -41.20
N ASP A 598 -53.23 68.33 -41.72
CA ASP A 598 -54.23 69.28 -41.25
C ASP A 598 -55.59 68.94 -41.88
N LEU A 599 -56.51 68.45 -41.04
CA LEU A 599 -57.84 68.04 -41.49
C LEU A 599 -58.67 69.23 -42.00
N ASN A 600 -58.56 70.41 -41.36
CA ASN A 600 -59.29 71.59 -41.79
C ASN A 600 -58.83 72.03 -43.18
N ALA A 601 -57.52 72.05 -43.40
CA ALA A 601 -56.97 72.38 -44.72
C ALA A 601 -57.46 71.41 -45.81
N LEU A 602 -57.47 70.09 -45.53
CA LEU A 602 -57.96 69.09 -46.47
C LEU A 602 -59.46 69.24 -46.77
N VAL A 603 -60.27 69.44 -45.72
CA VAL A 603 -61.72 69.64 -45.87
C VAL A 603 -62.00 70.91 -46.66
N SER A 604 -61.33 72.02 -46.36
CA SER A 604 -61.45 73.27 -47.13
C SER A 604 -61.05 73.09 -48.60
N GLU A 605 -59.99 72.34 -48.89
CA GLU A 605 -59.56 72.05 -50.26
C GLU A 605 -60.61 71.24 -51.04
N VAL A 606 -61.21 70.22 -50.42
CA VAL A 606 -62.30 69.43 -51.04
C VAL A 606 -63.54 70.28 -51.26
N LEU A 607 -63.93 71.07 -50.26
CA LEU A 607 -65.09 71.95 -50.32
C LEU A 607 -64.93 73.06 -51.37
N GLY A 608 -63.69 73.44 -51.70
CA GLY A 608 -63.38 74.35 -52.80
C GLY A 608 -63.81 73.85 -54.18
N LEU A 609 -64.15 72.56 -54.33
CA LEU A 609 -64.75 72.01 -55.55
C LEU A 609 -66.28 72.18 -55.59
N TYR A 610 -66.91 72.57 -54.48
CA TYR A 610 -68.36 72.69 -54.29
C TYR A 610 -68.83 74.14 -54.04
N VAL A 611 -68.09 75.14 -54.54
CA VAL A 611 -68.38 76.58 -54.32
C VAL A 611 -69.82 76.94 -54.66
N THR A 612 -70.34 76.48 -55.80
CA THR A 612 -71.72 76.76 -56.24
C THR A 612 -72.76 76.22 -55.24
N SER A 613 -72.52 75.06 -54.63
CA SER A 613 -73.39 74.47 -53.61
C SER A 613 -73.30 75.22 -52.28
N GLN A 614 -72.17 75.87 -51.99
CA GLN A 614 -72.02 76.76 -50.84
C GLN A 614 -72.73 78.11 -51.06
N GLU A 615 -72.57 78.73 -52.23
CA GLU A 615 -73.20 80.01 -52.57
C GLU A 615 -74.73 79.91 -52.66
N SER A 616 -75.26 78.75 -53.07
CA SER A 616 -76.69 78.45 -53.08
C SER A 616 -77.26 78.05 -51.71
N GLY A 617 -76.42 78.00 -50.66
CA GLY A 617 -76.82 77.69 -49.29
C GLY A 617 -77.14 76.21 -49.01
N ARG A 618 -76.88 75.29 -49.95
CA ARG A 618 -77.14 73.85 -49.79
C ARG A 618 -76.02 73.11 -49.05
N LEU A 619 -74.83 73.71 -48.97
CA LEU A 619 -73.66 73.17 -48.28
C LEU A 619 -73.14 74.17 -47.26
N HIS A 620 -73.11 73.80 -45.98
CA HIS A 620 -72.58 74.62 -44.90
C HIS A 620 -71.37 73.95 -44.26
N ALA A 621 -70.31 74.73 -44.02
CA ALA A 621 -69.05 74.22 -43.48
C ALA A 621 -68.71 74.94 -42.17
N GLU A 622 -68.89 74.25 -41.04
CA GLU A 622 -68.50 74.72 -39.71
C GLU A 622 -67.25 73.96 -39.24
N LEU A 623 -66.09 74.57 -39.39
CA LEU A 623 -64.80 73.96 -39.01
C LEU A 623 -64.36 74.44 -37.63
N GLY A 624 -63.94 73.50 -36.76
CA GLY A 624 -63.43 73.81 -35.43
C GLY A 624 -62.07 74.52 -35.49
N ALA A 625 -61.88 75.57 -34.70
CA ALA A 625 -60.61 76.31 -34.65
C ALA A 625 -59.53 75.51 -33.90
N GLY A 626 -58.33 75.39 -34.49
CA GLY A 626 -57.15 74.84 -33.82
C GLY A 626 -57.13 73.32 -33.62
N LEU A 627 -57.67 72.54 -34.57
CA LEU A 627 -57.61 71.08 -34.51
C LEU A 627 -56.16 70.56 -34.57
N PRO A 628 -55.83 69.49 -33.82
CA PRO A 628 -54.51 68.87 -33.89
C PRO A 628 -54.28 68.20 -35.25
N LEU A 629 -53.01 68.14 -35.69
CA LEU A 629 -52.61 67.37 -36.87
C LEU A 629 -52.96 65.89 -36.66
N ILE A 630 -53.68 65.29 -37.61
CA ILE A 630 -54.00 63.87 -37.60
C ILE A 630 -53.01 63.10 -38.47
N VAL A 631 -52.82 61.83 -38.17
CA VAL A 631 -52.00 60.94 -39.01
C VAL A 631 -52.93 60.22 -39.97
N GLY A 632 -52.86 60.58 -41.26
CA GLY A 632 -53.77 60.06 -42.27
C GLY A 632 -53.20 60.14 -43.68
N ASP A 633 -53.79 59.38 -44.60
CA ASP A 633 -53.50 59.52 -46.03
C ASP A 633 -54.42 60.59 -46.62
N SER A 634 -53.84 61.70 -47.06
CA SER A 634 -54.59 62.83 -47.61
C SER A 634 -55.48 62.43 -48.78
N THR A 635 -55.04 61.48 -49.62
CA THR A 635 -55.74 61.10 -50.86
C THR A 635 -56.95 60.25 -50.55
N GLN A 636 -56.80 59.29 -49.64
CA GLN A 636 -57.91 58.42 -49.22
C GLN A 636 -58.96 59.21 -48.43
N LEU A 637 -58.52 60.06 -47.49
CA LEU A 637 -59.44 60.92 -46.72
C LEU A 637 -60.15 61.93 -47.62
N ARG A 638 -59.47 62.47 -48.64
CA ARG A 638 -60.10 63.32 -49.68
C ARG A 638 -61.26 62.60 -50.34
N GLN A 639 -61.07 61.35 -50.73
CA GLN A 639 -62.09 60.53 -51.37
C GLN A 639 -63.26 60.23 -50.44
N VAL A 640 -62.99 59.94 -49.16
CA VAL A 640 -64.04 59.75 -48.13
C VAL A 640 -64.86 61.02 -47.99
N ILE A 641 -64.22 62.18 -47.80
CA ILE A 641 -64.91 63.47 -47.62
C ILE A 641 -65.71 63.81 -48.88
N HIS A 642 -65.12 63.66 -50.07
CA HIS A 642 -65.78 63.88 -51.36
C HIS A 642 -67.04 63.02 -51.51
N ASN A 643 -66.94 61.71 -51.24
CA ASN A 643 -68.05 60.78 -51.37
C ASN A 643 -69.16 61.08 -50.35
N LEU A 644 -68.81 61.42 -49.10
CA LEU A 644 -69.79 61.79 -48.08
C LEU A 644 -70.51 63.10 -48.44
N VAL A 645 -69.78 64.10 -48.93
CA VAL A 645 -70.36 65.38 -49.37
C VAL A 645 -71.24 65.18 -50.59
N GLN A 646 -70.80 64.38 -51.57
CA GLN A 646 -71.60 64.05 -52.76
C GLN A 646 -72.88 63.32 -52.37
N ASN A 647 -72.80 62.26 -51.56
CA ASN A 647 -73.97 61.52 -51.07
C ASN A 647 -74.92 62.37 -50.22
N GLY A 648 -74.43 63.45 -49.60
CA GLY A 648 -75.26 64.38 -48.84
C GLY A 648 -75.93 65.46 -49.70
N LEU A 649 -75.42 65.71 -50.91
CA LEU A 649 -75.97 66.68 -51.86
C LEU A 649 -76.95 66.05 -52.85
N ASP A 650 -76.70 64.79 -53.21
CA ASP A 650 -77.60 63.90 -53.95
C ASP A 650 -78.85 63.56 -53.11
#